data_AF-A0A521HND8-F1
#
_entry.id   AF-A0A521HND8-F1
#
_cell.length_a   1.000
_cell.length_b   1.000
_cell.length_c   1.000
_cell.angle_alpha   90.00
_cell.angle_beta   90.00
_cell.angle_gamma   90.00
#
_symmetry.space_group_name_H-M   'P 1'
#
loop_
_entity.id
_entity.type
_entity.pdbx_description
1 polymer ?
#
loop_
_entity_poly.entity_id
_entity_poly.type
_entity_poly.pdbx_seq_one_letter_code
_entity_poly.pdbx_strand_id
1 'polypeptide(L)'
;MAGPKGLRVSPLPPDMERTAMSKRISGVTAPSYRATPFVLLVMIALCANIGNAALANPGRVPSGPGSFAAGSNFSCAITEMATVKCWGNNSKGQLGDGTLNFSQQPVTVNGLSGAVKVSAGFRHACAILGDGSVRCWGSGFLGQLGNGFFEDSMSPVPVSGLTDAVAISTGQFHTCAVSNDGTARCWGSNFDGELGSGGDLLVAEPVMVSGLGQAIDISAADTHSCAILADGTARCWGVNDYGQLGDGSTDSSPVPVVVSGLTGATATTTGMSHSCARLADGTARCWGLNFRGQLGDGTNDDSSVPVLVSGLSNVVALNAGRRHSCALLADGTARCWGINMKGQLADGSTNESNVPVTVNGVSGATALDAGMNHSCTISGTGQMHCWGDNPYGELGNRSVSLGFRATPQPVVGLESIASIDTGDTHTCTTLNDGGARCWGGNDYGQLGNGSNTQSTSPVPVIGLAGIAGLAAGTYGNCSVAGDQTAWCWGSNYAGQLGDGTTNDSNTPVAVSGLAGVSAIATSESHSCAMITNGKLRCWGSNSAGQLGNGTTESSLTPVTVSGLSGVEAVTVGGNHSCALLSDGTVRCWGFNMMGQLGDGSTDDSSIPVVVSGLGGAVAIKAGELHTCALLGNGTVQCWGFNSNGRLGNGSNTGSSVPVPVAGLSGATAIALGRDTSCAVLANGTARCWGANLWAQLGDGTTVDRWSPAEVSGITNATGIASGFLHACALLGNGTAKCWGAIEYGALGSYAEDWSTSPVPVEGSPFTDHLFGGGFDP
;
A
#
# COMPACT_ATOMS: atom_id res chain seq x y z
N MET A 1 2.31 -65.39 32.32
CA MET A 1 1.11 -66.02 32.93
C MET A 1 -0.11 -65.76 32.03
N ALA A 2 -1.32 -66.16 32.41
CA ALA A 2 -2.48 -66.31 31.51
C ALA A 2 -2.94 -65.06 30.72
N GLY A 3 -3.60 -65.30 29.58
CA GLY A 3 -4.42 -64.32 28.82
C GLY A 3 -5.90 -64.34 29.27
N PRO A 4 -6.94 -64.41 28.38
CA PRO A 4 -6.90 -64.85 26.96
C PRO A 4 -7.94 -64.23 25.97
N LYS A 5 -7.97 -64.77 24.72
CA LYS A 5 -9.03 -64.73 23.65
C LYS A 5 -9.21 -63.43 22.82
N GLY A 6 -9.39 -63.48 21.50
CA GLY A 6 -9.21 -64.61 20.54
C GLY A 6 -9.75 -64.39 19.10
N LEU A 7 -9.15 -65.09 18.11
CA LEU A 7 -9.64 -65.50 16.75
C LEU A 7 -10.19 -64.41 15.78
N ARG A 8 -9.69 -64.18 14.54
CA ARG A 8 -9.66 -65.01 13.28
C ARG A 8 -11.08 -65.45 12.82
N VAL A 9 -11.47 -65.47 11.52
CA VAL A 9 -10.79 -65.75 10.21
C VAL A 9 -11.45 -64.96 9.03
N SER A 10 -10.79 -64.84 7.86
CA SER A 10 -11.29 -64.35 6.53
C SER A 10 -11.99 -65.48 5.70
N PRO A 11 -12.35 -65.38 4.38
CA PRO A 11 -12.34 -64.28 3.39
C PRO A 11 -13.64 -64.17 2.49
N LEU A 12 -13.52 -63.51 1.31
CA LEU A 12 -14.45 -63.33 0.15
C LEU A 12 -15.02 -64.65 -0.48
N PRO A 13 -15.94 -64.65 -1.49
CA PRO A 13 -17.10 -63.81 -1.91
C PRO A 13 -18.39 -64.70 -2.02
N PRO A 14 -19.31 -64.77 -3.06
CA PRO A 14 -19.80 -63.87 -4.15
C PRO A 14 -21.38 -63.85 -4.36
N ASP A 15 -21.82 -63.39 -5.54
CA ASP A 15 -23.02 -63.75 -6.37
C ASP A 15 -24.49 -63.27 -6.12
N MET A 16 -24.95 -62.45 -7.10
CA MET A 16 -26.18 -62.48 -7.94
C MET A 16 -27.65 -62.41 -7.44
N GLU A 17 -28.36 -61.47 -8.12
CA GLU A 17 -29.77 -61.46 -8.58
C GLU A 17 -30.99 -61.45 -7.63
N ARG A 18 -31.92 -60.51 -7.92
CA ARG A 18 -33.21 -60.86 -8.60
C ARG A 18 -34.01 -59.66 -9.14
N THR A 19 -34.35 -59.72 -10.43
CA THR A 19 -35.61 -59.29 -11.13
C THR A 19 -36.38 -58.02 -10.67
N ALA A 20 -36.90 -57.18 -11.59
CA ALA A 20 -37.83 -57.62 -12.64
C ALA A 20 -38.00 -56.68 -13.87
N MET A 21 -38.38 -57.31 -15.00
CA MET A 21 -39.30 -56.89 -16.09
C MET A 21 -39.49 -55.39 -16.40
N SER A 22 -39.51 -54.91 -17.66
CA SER A 22 -39.63 -55.53 -19.00
C SER A 22 -39.16 -54.51 -20.07
N LYS A 23 -39.15 -54.71 -21.40
CA LYS A 23 -39.68 -55.74 -22.33
C LYS A 23 -38.76 -55.85 -23.57
N ARG A 24 -39.26 -56.36 -24.71
CA ARG A 24 -38.62 -56.31 -26.05
C ARG A 24 -39.59 -55.72 -27.09
N ILE A 25 -39.05 -55.09 -28.15
CA ILE A 25 -39.18 -55.53 -29.56
C ILE A 25 -38.26 -54.65 -30.45
N SER A 26 -37.97 -55.08 -31.68
CA SER A 26 -36.79 -54.71 -32.48
C SER A 26 -37.07 -53.98 -33.80
N GLY A 27 -36.16 -53.08 -34.19
CA GLY A 27 -35.52 -53.16 -35.51
C GLY A 27 -35.68 -52.01 -36.51
N VAL A 28 -34.77 -52.03 -37.50
CA VAL A 28 -34.83 -51.40 -38.85
C VAL A 28 -34.51 -49.90 -38.98
N THR A 29 -33.24 -49.65 -39.40
CA THR A 29 -32.68 -48.57 -40.26
C THR A 29 -33.12 -47.09 -40.12
N ALA A 30 -32.09 -46.23 -40.01
CA ALA A 30 -32.09 -44.77 -40.22
C ALA A 30 -32.28 -44.39 -41.73
N PRO A 31 -32.35 -43.09 -42.13
CA PRO A 31 -32.17 -41.86 -41.33
C PRO A 31 -33.20 -40.72 -41.53
N SER A 32 -33.32 -39.85 -40.53
CA SER A 32 -33.79 -38.46 -40.71
C SER A 32 -33.35 -37.56 -39.55
N TYR A 33 -32.96 -36.31 -39.82
CA TYR A 33 -32.44 -35.37 -38.83
C TYR A 33 -33.51 -34.87 -37.84
N ARG A 34 -33.30 -35.10 -36.54
CA ARG A 34 -33.61 -34.14 -35.46
C ARG A 34 -32.53 -34.24 -34.38
N ALA A 35 -31.73 -33.19 -34.23
CA ALA A 35 -30.71 -33.13 -33.19
C ALA A 35 -31.33 -32.85 -31.81
N THR A 36 -30.85 -33.56 -30.79
CA THR A 36 -31.16 -33.27 -29.39
C THR A 36 -30.38 -32.04 -28.92
N PRO A 37 -31.00 -31.06 -28.23
CA PRO A 37 -30.25 -30.03 -27.53
C PRO A 37 -29.53 -30.65 -26.33
N PHE A 38 -28.23 -30.40 -26.20
CA PHE A 38 -27.48 -30.66 -24.98
C PHE A 38 -27.69 -29.53 -23.97
N VAL A 39 -27.40 -29.78 -22.69
CA VAL A 39 -27.40 -28.77 -21.63
C VAL A 39 -26.25 -27.78 -21.85
N LEU A 40 -26.53 -26.46 -21.94
CA LEU A 40 -25.99 -25.40 -21.07
C LEU A 40 -26.64 -24.02 -21.39
N LEU A 41 -26.44 -23.02 -20.53
CA LEU A 41 -26.97 -21.65 -20.63
C LEU A 41 -26.61 -20.94 -21.95
N VAL A 42 -27.57 -20.22 -22.54
CA VAL A 42 -27.34 -19.24 -23.62
C VAL A 42 -28.28 -18.02 -23.48
N MET A 43 -27.68 -16.86 -23.23
CA MET A 43 -28.07 -15.49 -23.62
C MET A 43 -26.81 -14.64 -23.33
N ILE A 44 -25.89 -14.41 -24.27
CA ILE A 44 -25.98 -13.40 -25.35
C ILE A 44 -26.23 -12.00 -24.72
N ALA A 45 -25.25 -11.13 -24.47
CA ALA A 45 -24.01 -10.73 -25.17
C ALA A 45 -24.21 -9.69 -26.29
N LEU A 46 -23.90 -8.43 -25.95
CA LEU A 46 -23.57 -7.24 -26.76
C LEU A 46 -23.20 -6.14 -25.72
N CYS A 47 -22.17 -5.30 -25.86
CA CYS A 47 -21.27 -5.05 -27.00
C CYS A 47 -19.81 -5.46 -26.72
N ALA A 48 -18.97 -5.35 -27.75
CA ALA A 48 -17.52 -5.57 -27.70
C ALA A 48 -16.74 -4.33 -28.23
N ASN A 49 -15.41 -4.41 -28.25
CA ASN A 49 -14.44 -3.47 -28.85
C ASN A 49 -14.12 -2.16 -28.08
N ILE A 50 -13.43 -2.31 -26.95
CA ILE A 50 -12.02 -1.89 -26.79
C ILE A 50 -11.36 -3.06 -26.02
N GLY A 51 -10.13 -3.54 -26.23
CA GLY A 51 -9.04 -3.19 -27.16
C GLY A 51 -7.73 -3.50 -26.43
N ASN A 52 -7.06 -4.61 -26.79
CA ASN A 52 -5.86 -5.16 -26.15
C ASN A 52 -5.84 -5.19 -24.61
N ALA A 53 -6.41 -6.24 -24.01
CA ALA A 53 -5.99 -6.64 -22.67
C ALA A 53 -4.56 -7.21 -22.76
N ALA A 54 -3.60 -6.55 -22.12
CA ALA A 54 -2.23 -7.05 -22.04
C ALA A 54 -2.19 -8.39 -21.29
N LEU A 55 -1.49 -9.38 -21.84
CA LEU A 55 -1.25 -10.66 -21.17
C LEU A 55 -0.26 -10.44 -20.02
N ALA A 56 -0.79 -10.26 -18.81
CA ALA A 56 0.02 -10.12 -17.60
C ALA A 56 0.96 -11.33 -17.45
N ASN A 57 2.28 -11.05 -17.41
CA ASN A 57 3.31 -12.09 -17.39
C ASN A 57 3.38 -12.70 -15.97
N PRO A 58 3.11 -14.01 -15.75
CA PRO A 58 2.98 -14.57 -14.40
C PRO A 58 4.25 -14.50 -13.51
N GLY A 59 5.39 -14.12 -14.08
CA GLY A 59 6.64 -13.87 -13.35
C GLY A 59 6.86 -12.42 -12.91
N ARG A 60 5.90 -11.50 -13.10
CA ARG A 60 6.00 -10.09 -12.67
C ARG A 60 4.81 -9.75 -11.76
N VAL A 61 5.10 -9.14 -10.60
CA VAL A 61 4.12 -8.78 -9.54
C VAL A 61 2.93 -8.00 -10.13
N PRO A 62 1.68 -8.19 -9.64
CA PRO A 62 0.49 -7.57 -10.22
C PRO A 62 0.61 -6.05 -10.40
N SER A 63 0.24 -5.58 -11.59
CA SER A 63 0.16 -4.15 -11.91
C SER A 63 -1.08 -3.54 -11.27
N GLY A 64 -0.90 -2.78 -10.18
CA GLY A 64 -1.96 -2.14 -9.43
C GLY A 64 -1.47 -1.60 -8.08
N PRO A 65 -2.39 -1.13 -7.23
CA PRO A 65 -2.06 -0.76 -5.86
C PRO A 65 -1.50 -1.99 -5.11
N GLY A 66 -0.46 -1.78 -4.29
CA GLY A 66 0.28 -2.88 -3.66
C GLY A 66 1.46 -3.43 -4.47
N SER A 67 1.92 -2.79 -5.55
CA SER A 67 3.18 -3.17 -6.22
C SER A 67 4.41 -2.66 -5.45
N PHE A 68 5.45 -3.49 -5.33
CA PHE A 68 6.69 -3.20 -4.60
C PHE A 68 7.92 -3.24 -5.53
N ALA A 69 8.99 -2.57 -5.14
CA ALA A 69 10.32 -2.70 -5.73
C ALA A 69 11.43 -2.55 -4.67
N ALA A 70 12.17 -3.62 -4.41
CA ALA A 70 13.38 -3.65 -3.60
C ALA A 70 14.60 -3.25 -4.45
N GLY A 71 15.15 -2.07 -4.19
CA GLY A 71 16.45 -1.65 -4.73
C GLY A 71 17.60 -2.20 -3.89
N SER A 72 18.83 -1.82 -4.26
CA SER A 72 20.06 -2.36 -3.61
C SER A 72 20.13 -2.14 -2.09
N ASN A 73 19.78 -0.94 -1.61
CA ASN A 73 19.89 -0.55 -0.20
C ASN A 73 18.68 0.27 0.29
N PHE A 74 17.57 0.22 -0.45
CA PHE A 74 16.32 0.92 -0.18
C PHE A 74 15.17 0.18 -0.87
N SER A 75 13.94 0.42 -0.44
CA SER A 75 12.73 -0.18 -1.02
C SER A 75 11.70 0.90 -1.30
N CYS A 76 10.84 0.67 -2.29
CA CYS A 76 9.67 1.50 -2.56
C CYS A 76 8.40 0.65 -2.74
N ALA A 77 7.25 1.22 -2.43
CA ALA A 77 5.94 0.58 -2.52
C ALA A 77 4.87 1.55 -3.00
N ILE A 78 3.93 1.04 -3.80
CA ILE A 78 2.68 1.74 -4.15
C ILE A 78 1.61 1.36 -3.14
N THR A 79 1.06 2.36 -2.45
CA THR A 79 -0.05 2.17 -1.49
C THR A 79 -1.38 1.87 -2.21
N GLU A 80 -2.40 1.47 -1.45
CA GLU A 80 -3.77 1.32 -1.96
C GLU A 80 -4.33 2.62 -2.59
N MET A 81 -3.83 3.78 -2.16
CA MET A 81 -4.19 5.12 -2.67
C MET A 81 -3.34 5.55 -3.88
N ALA A 82 -2.59 4.64 -4.50
CA ALA A 82 -1.68 4.91 -5.62
C ALA A 82 -0.62 6.01 -5.34
N THR A 83 -0.28 6.23 -4.06
CA THR A 83 0.89 7.04 -3.67
C THR A 83 2.10 6.14 -3.50
N VAL A 84 3.31 6.67 -3.74
CA VAL A 84 4.56 5.92 -3.50
C VAL A 84 5.13 6.28 -2.13
N LYS A 85 5.56 5.29 -1.37
CA LYS A 85 6.44 5.47 -0.21
C LYS A 85 7.74 4.72 -0.41
N CYS A 86 8.85 5.27 0.08
CA CYS A 86 10.17 4.63 0.03
C CYS A 86 10.87 4.67 1.40
N TRP A 87 11.78 3.75 1.66
CA TRP A 87 12.57 3.67 2.91
C TRP A 87 13.92 2.98 2.70
N GLY A 88 14.86 3.19 3.63
CA GLY A 88 16.26 2.75 3.53
C GLY A 88 17.22 3.90 3.23
N ASN A 89 18.29 3.59 2.49
CA ASN A 89 19.35 4.53 2.14
C ASN A 89 18.81 5.71 1.31
N ASN A 90 19.21 6.94 1.64
CA ASN A 90 18.83 8.17 0.93
C ASN A 90 20.03 9.05 0.53
N SER A 91 21.25 8.50 0.54
CA SER A 91 22.50 9.27 0.28
C SER A 91 22.60 9.91 -1.12
N LYS A 92 21.60 9.68 -1.97
CA LYS A 92 21.42 10.25 -3.31
C LYS A 92 20.03 10.85 -3.54
N GLY A 93 19.18 10.96 -2.52
CA GLY A 93 17.79 11.42 -2.67
C GLY A 93 16.82 10.34 -3.14
N GLN A 94 17.22 9.06 -3.12
CA GLN A 94 16.45 7.96 -3.70
C GLN A 94 15.19 7.57 -2.92
N LEU A 95 14.90 8.23 -1.80
CA LEU A 95 13.59 8.14 -1.15
C LEU A 95 12.57 9.17 -1.67
N GLY A 96 13.01 10.19 -2.42
CA GLY A 96 12.12 11.18 -3.06
C GLY A 96 11.39 12.10 -2.07
N ASP A 97 11.85 12.16 -0.83
CA ASP A 97 11.27 12.86 0.33
C ASP A 97 11.72 14.33 0.46
N GLY A 98 12.53 14.82 -0.48
CA GLY A 98 13.15 16.15 -0.42
C GLY A 98 14.39 16.21 0.49
N THR A 99 14.91 15.07 0.98
CA THR A 99 16.08 15.03 1.86
C THR A 99 17.21 14.12 1.32
N LEU A 100 18.32 14.07 2.07
CA LEU A 100 19.40 13.08 1.89
C LEU A 100 19.53 12.14 3.11
N ASN A 101 18.57 12.20 4.04
CA ASN A 101 18.60 11.41 5.27
C ASN A 101 18.02 10.02 5.00
N PHE A 102 18.77 8.96 5.33
CA PHE A 102 18.21 7.60 5.27
C PHE A 102 17.00 7.50 6.22
N SER A 103 15.99 6.72 5.84
CA SER A 103 14.79 6.56 6.65
C SER A 103 14.56 5.12 7.08
N GLN A 104 14.30 4.95 8.37
CA GLN A 104 13.94 3.68 9.00
C GLN A 104 12.44 3.34 8.83
N GLN A 105 11.67 4.21 8.20
CA GLN A 105 10.23 4.05 7.95
C GLN A 105 9.85 4.57 6.54
N PRO A 106 8.75 4.09 5.93
CA PRO A 106 8.25 4.59 4.64
C PRO A 106 7.92 6.08 4.69
N VAL A 107 8.78 6.90 4.09
CA VAL A 107 8.49 8.32 3.80
C VAL A 107 7.73 8.43 2.48
N THR A 108 6.81 9.38 2.40
CA THR A 108 6.05 9.66 1.17
C THR A 108 6.96 10.29 0.14
N VAL A 109 6.89 9.80 -1.10
CA VAL A 109 7.59 10.39 -2.24
C VAL A 109 6.86 11.69 -2.65
N ASN A 110 7.55 12.83 -2.56
CA ASN A 110 6.93 14.15 -2.69
C ASN A 110 6.30 14.39 -4.06
N GLY A 111 5.07 14.91 -4.08
CA GLY A 111 4.39 15.27 -5.33
C GLY A 111 4.06 14.11 -6.26
N LEU A 112 4.01 12.87 -5.75
CA LEU A 112 3.80 11.67 -6.56
C LEU A 112 2.54 10.90 -6.16
N SER A 113 1.50 11.04 -7.00
CA SER A 113 0.19 10.40 -6.84
C SER A 113 -0.26 9.72 -8.14
N GLY A 114 -1.17 8.74 -8.04
CA GLY A 114 -1.66 7.99 -9.20
C GLY A 114 -0.64 7.03 -9.80
N ALA A 115 0.38 6.59 -9.04
CA ALA A 115 1.37 5.63 -9.51
C ALA A 115 0.75 4.24 -9.71
N VAL A 116 1.07 3.60 -10.84
CA VAL A 116 0.58 2.26 -11.22
C VAL A 116 1.69 1.20 -11.33
N LYS A 117 2.96 1.64 -11.37
CA LYS A 117 4.15 0.76 -11.37
C LYS A 117 5.35 1.52 -10.81
N VAL A 118 6.16 0.87 -9.99
CA VAL A 118 7.42 1.40 -9.45
C VAL A 118 8.58 0.46 -9.82
N SER A 119 9.78 1.01 -9.96
CA SER A 119 11.03 0.28 -10.21
C SER A 119 12.15 0.96 -9.43
N ALA A 120 12.92 0.19 -8.67
CA ALA A 120 14.03 0.66 -7.86
C ALA A 120 15.34 0.04 -8.38
N GLY A 121 16.34 0.87 -8.66
CA GLY A 121 17.66 0.44 -9.14
C GLY A 121 18.70 0.43 -8.02
N PHE A 122 19.95 0.70 -8.39
CA PHE A 122 21.05 0.75 -7.42
C PHE A 122 20.96 1.98 -6.50
N ARG A 123 20.69 3.17 -7.06
CA ARG A 123 20.67 4.46 -6.33
C ARG A 123 19.62 5.46 -6.83
N HIS A 124 18.65 5.01 -7.62
CA HIS A 124 17.55 5.79 -8.17
C HIS A 124 16.31 4.92 -8.28
N ALA A 125 15.13 5.54 -8.29
CA ALA A 125 13.87 4.88 -8.55
C ALA A 125 13.03 5.69 -9.52
N CYS A 126 12.11 5.01 -10.20
CA CYS A 126 11.17 5.61 -11.13
C CYS A 126 9.78 4.98 -10.97
N ALA A 127 8.74 5.78 -11.22
CA ALA A 127 7.36 5.35 -11.24
C ALA A 127 6.67 5.73 -12.56
N ILE A 128 5.79 4.85 -13.03
CA ILE A 128 4.80 5.13 -14.07
C ILE A 128 3.50 5.56 -13.37
N LEU A 129 2.92 6.65 -13.84
CA LEU A 129 1.62 7.16 -13.37
C LEU A 129 0.47 6.66 -14.25
N GLY A 130 -0.76 6.76 -13.76
CA GLY A 130 -1.97 6.27 -14.44
C GLY A 130 -2.32 7.00 -15.75
N ASP A 131 -1.67 8.13 -16.04
CA ASP A 131 -1.71 8.82 -17.34
C ASP A 131 -0.68 8.28 -18.35
N GLY A 132 0.21 7.39 -17.93
CA GLY A 132 1.35 6.87 -18.70
C GLY A 132 2.63 7.70 -18.54
N SER A 133 2.61 8.83 -17.84
CA SER A 133 3.80 9.65 -17.62
C SER A 133 4.72 9.06 -16.57
N VAL A 134 6.04 9.33 -16.71
CA VAL A 134 7.06 8.78 -15.82
C VAL A 134 7.64 9.88 -14.93
N ARG A 135 7.97 9.52 -13.69
CA ARG A 135 8.77 10.33 -12.76
C ARG A 135 9.94 9.52 -12.23
N CYS A 136 11.10 10.12 -12.06
CA CYS A 136 12.29 9.49 -11.47
C CYS A 136 12.89 10.36 -10.36
N TRP A 137 13.58 9.76 -9.39
CA TRP A 137 14.27 10.45 -8.30
C TRP A 137 15.49 9.64 -7.80
N GLY A 138 16.33 10.27 -7.00
CA GLY A 138 17.60 9.71 -6.54
C GLY A 138 18.78 10.16 -7.39
N SER A 139 19.75 9.26 -7.59
CA SER A 139 20.98 9.59 -8.28
C SER A 139 20.75 9.96 -9.73
N GLY A 140 21.35 11.06 -10.18
CA GLY A 140 21.18 11.59 -11.54
C GLY A 140 22.48 12.04 -12.22
N PHE A 141 23.64 11.91 -11.57
CA PHE A 141 24.94 12.28 -12.13
C PHE A 141 25.34 11.60 -13.45
N LEU A 142 24.65 10.54 -13.88
CA LEU A 142 24.85 9.90 -15.19
C LEU A 142 23.65 10.10 -16.15
N GLY A 143 22.66 10.90 -15.76
CA GLY A 143 21.46 11.21 -16.54
C GLY A 143 20.28 10.26 -16.32
N GLN A 144 20.39 9.28 -15.41
CA GLN A 144 19.43 8.18 -15.24
C GLN A 144 18.05 8.59 -14.70
N LEU A 145 17.85 9.89 -14.40
CA LEU A 145 16.56 10.49 -14.07
C LEU A 145 15.75 10.95 -15.30
N GLY A 146 16.37 11.09 -16.48
CA GLY A 146 15.66 11.32 -17.74
C GLY A 146 15.05 12.72 -17.91
N ASN A 147 15.46 13.70 -17.10
CA ASN A 147 14.89 15.05 -17.02
C ASN A 147 15.71 16.14 -17.76
N GLY A 148 16.74 15.77 -18.51
CA GLY A 148 17.66 16.68 -19.19
C GLY A 148 18.88 17.15 -18.37
N PHE A 149 19.02 16.74 -17.11
CA PHE A 149 20.10 17.19 -16.22
C PHE A 149 20.97 16.02 -15.70
N PHE A 150 22.20 16.36 -15.29
CA PHE A 150 23.21 15.43 -14.75
C PHE A 150 23.44 15.65 -13.25
N GLU A 151 22.35 15.78 -12.49
CA GLU A 151 22.36 16.11 -11.06
C GLU A 151 21.43 15.16 -10.29
N ASP A 152 21.79 14.80 -9.06
CA ASP A 152 20.93 14.00 -8.18
C ASP A 152 19.69 14.81 -7.76
N SER A 153 18.51 14.18 -7.72
CA SER A 153 17.26 14.83 -7.30
C SER A 153 16.66 14.17 -6.07
N MET A 154 16.49 14.96 -5.00
CA MET A 154 15.83 14.55 -3.76
C MET A 154 14.30 14.44 -3.88
N SER A 155 13.73 14.84 -5.02
CA SER A 155 12.29 14.78 -5.31
C SER A 155 12.05 14.24 -6.74
N PRO A 156 10.86 13.69 -7.04
CA PRO A 156 10.50 13.24 -8.38
C PRO A 156 10.57 14.33 -9.44
N VAL A 157 11.37 14.10 -10.48
CA VAL A 157 11.44 14.93 -11.69
C VAL A 157 10.68 14.28 -12.84
N PRO A 158 10.05 15.06 -13.74
CA PRO A 158 9.43 14.54 -14.96
C PRO A 158 10.50 14.00 -15.92
N VAL A 159 10.21 12.84 -16.50
CA VAL A 159 11.02 12.27 -17.57
C VAL A 159 10.63 12.94 -18.90
N SER A 160 11.59 13.55 -19.60
CA SER A 160 11.39 14.33 -20.82
C SER A 160 10.65 13.52 -21.90
N GLY A 161 9.47 14.00 -22.31
CA GLY A 161 8.74 13.48 -23.47
C GLY A 161 8.13 12.07 -23.33
N LEU A 162 8.13 11.48 -22.12
CA LEU A 162 7.59 10.13 -21.89
C LEU A 162 6.25 10.19 -21.15
N THR A 163 5.14 10.02 -21.89
CA THR A 163 3.76 10.24 -21.43
C THR A 163 2.82 9.05 -21.64
N ASP A 164 3.33 7.91 -22.08
CA ASP A 164 2.52 6.75 -22.51
C ASP A 164 3.15 5.39 -22.14
N ALA A 165 4.01 5.35 -21.12
CA ALA A 165 4.74 4.17 -20.68
C ALA A 165 3.84 3.10 -20.05
N VAL A 166 4.15 1.82 -20.31
CA VAL A 166 3.50 0.63 -19.72
C VAL A 166 4.49 -0.30 -19.01
N ALA A 167 5.76 -0.26 -19.40
CA ALA A 167 6.84 -0.96 -18.72
C ALA A 167 8.03 -0.04 -18.47
N ILE A 168 8.74 -0.31 -17.38
CA ILE A 168 9.96 0.35 -16.97
C ILE A 168 10.88 -0.69 -16.31
N SER A 169 12.19 -0.48 -16.41
CA SER A 169 13.23 -1.23 -15.73
C SER A 169 14.37 -0.27 -15.39
N THR A 170 14.73 -0.20 -14.11
CA THR A 170 15.89 0.56 -13.60
C THR A 170 17.06 -0.40 -13.44
N GLY A 171 18.13 -0.21 -14.22
CA GLY A 171 19.39 -0.95 -14.07
C GLY A 171 20.28 -0.34 -12.99
N GLN A 172 21.58 -0.62 -13.05
CA GLN A 172 22.54 -0.06 -12.08
C GLN A 172 22.74 1.46 -12.27
N PHE A 173 22.91 1.91 -13.53
CA PHE A 173 23.23 3.31 -13.87
C PHE A 173 22.41 3.88 -15.04
N HIS A 174 21.44 3.13 -15.54
CA HIS A 174 20.51 3.53 -16.60
C HIS A 174 19.07 3.11 -16.28
N THR A 175 18.13 3.62 -17.07
CA THR A 175 16.71 3.27 -17.00
C THR A 175 16.19 3.10 -18.41
N CYS A 176 15.35 2.08 -18.62
CA CYS A 176 14.66 1.83 -19.89
C CYS A 176 13.16 1.70 -19.67
N ALA A 177 12.35 2.19 -20.61
CA ALA A 177 10.90 2.09 -20.60
C ALA A 177 10.33 1.72 -21.97
N VAL A 178 9.13 1.14 -21.98
CA VAL A 178 8.35 0.79 -23.18
C VAL A 178 7.01 1.51 -23.13
N SER A 179 6.68 2.19 -24.22
CA SER A 179 5.41 2.90 -24.49
C SER A 179 4.29 1.97 -24.96
N ASN A 180 3.04 2.44 -24.86
CA ASN A 180 1.84 1.72 -25.34
C ASN A 180 1.91 1.31 -26.82
N ASP A 181 2.65 2.05 -27.64
CA ASP A 181 2.89 1.78 -29.06
C ASP A 181 4.01 0.75 -29.32
N GLY A 182 4.57 0.13 -28.27
CA GLY A 182 5.71 -0.80 -28.36
C GLY A 182 7.08 -0.13 -28.53
N THR A 183 7.16 1.21 -28.53
CA THR A 183 8.43 1.95 -28.61
C THR A 183 9.20 1.84 -27.30
N ALA A 184 10.47 1.42 -27.37
CA ALA A 184 11.38 1.49 -26.22
C ALA A 184 12.25 2.76 -26.26
N ARG A 185 12.48 3.35 -25.07
CA ARG A 185 13.44 4.45 -24.85
C ARG A 185 14.27 4.17 -23.60
N CYS A 186 15.54 4.56 -23.62
CA CYS A 186 16.45 4.42 -22.48
C CYS A 186 17.19 5.74 -22.20
N TRP A 187 17.66 5.93 -20.96
CA TRP A 187 18.43 7.10 -20.53
C TRP A 187 19.37 6.76 -19.37
N GLY A 188 20.41 7.57 -19.15
CA GLY A 188 21.45 7.37 -18.15
C GLY A 188 22.82 7.03 -18.73
N SER A 189 23.53 6.14 -18.04
CA SER A 189 24.82 5.60 -18.49
C SER A 189 24.72 4.95 -19.87
N ASN A 190 25.76 5.12 -20.67
CA ASN A 190 25.86 4.62 -22.04
C ASN A 190 27.32 4.35 -22.47
N PHE A 191 28.26 4.28 -21.52
CA PHE A 191 29.69 4.17 -21.81
C PHE A 191 30.05 2.89 -22.60
N ASP A 192 29.24 1.85 -22.44
CA ASP A 192 29.35 0.55 -23.10
C ASP A 192 28.17 0.29 -24.07
N GLY A 193 27.34 1.32 -24.33
CA GLY A 193 26.21 1.27 -25.23
C GLY A 193 24.88 0.82 -24.60
N GLU A 194 24.74 0.88 -23.27
CA GLU A 194 23.60 0.36 -22.49
C GLU A 194 22.22 0.91 -22.90
N LEU A 195 22.17 2.05 -23.62
CA LEU A 195 20.94 2.68 -24.10
C LEU A 195 20.48 2.24 -25.49
N GLY A 196 21.34 1.55 -26.27
CA GLY A 196 20.97 0.98 -27.57
C GLY A 196 20.69 2.03 -28.67
N SER A 197 21.20 3.25 -28.49
CA SER A 197 20.94 4.42 -29.34
C SER A 197 21.85 4.52 -30.58
N GLY A 198 22.95 3.77 -30.61
CA GLY A 198 24.01 3.85 -31.62
C GLY A 198 25.19 4.78 -31.28
N GLY A 199 25.27 5.27 -30.04
CA GLY A 199 26.42 6.02 -29.52
C GLY A 199 26.85 5.54 -28.14
N ASP A 200 27.96 6.10 -27.65
CA ASP A 200 28.69 5.81 -26.39
C ASP A 200 28.58 6.94 -25.35
N LEU A 201 27.88 8.03 -25.68
CA LEU A 201 27.67 9.17 -24.80
C LEU A 201 26.48 8.94 -23.87
N LEU A 202 26.69 9.20 -22.57
CA LEU A 202 25.65 9.31 -21.55
C LEU A 202 24.56 10.33 -21.93
N VAL A 203 23.30 10.02 -21.64
CA VAL A 203 22.13 10.82 -22.11
C VAL A 203 21.15 11.06 -20.96
N ALA A 204 20.89 12.33 -20.64
CA ALA A 204 19.97 12.72 -19.58
C ALA A 204 18.49 12.82 -20.02
N GLU A 205 18.16 12.49 -21.27
CA GLU A 205 16.78 12.42 -21.79
C GLU A 205 16.52 11.05 -22.44
N PRO A 206 15.27 10.56 -22.51
CA PRO A 206 14.94 9.28 -23.15
C PRO A 206 15.27 9.24 -24.63
N VAL A 207 16.38 8.58 -24.98
CA VAL A 207 16.73 8.31 -26.38
C VAL A 207 16.04 7.04 -26.88
N MET A 208 15.60 7.07 -28.13
CA MET A 208 14.99 5.93 -28.82
C MET A 208 15.98 4.77 -28.93
N VAL A 209 15.56 3.56 -28.56
CA VAL A 209 16.35 2.35 -28.76
C VAL A 209 16.33 2.00 -30.26
N SER A 210 17.49 2.07 -30.92
CA SER A 210 17.59 2.20 -32.37
C SER A 210 17.19 0.93 -33.11
N GLY A 211 16.17 1.01 -33.97
CA GLY A 211 15.73 -0.10 -34.83
C GLY A 211 15.22 -1.35 -34.09
N LEU A 212 14.88 -1.25 -32.80
CA LEU A 212 14.53 -2.38 -31.92
C LEU A 212 13.35 -3.21 -32.47
N GLY A 213 12.27 -2.55 -32.86
CA GLY A 213 10.99 -3.18 -33.19
C GLY A 213 9.92 -2.90 -32.13
N GLN A 214 8.84 -3.69 -32.15
CA GLN A 214 7.73 -3.60 -31.21
C GLN A 214 8.05 -4.39 -29.93
N ALA A 215 8.49 -3.71 -28.87
CA ALA A 215 8.78 -4.33 -27.58
C ALA A 215 7.51 -4.58 -26.77
N ILE A 216 7.47 -5.69 -26.02
CA ILE A 216 6.40 -6.03 -25.07
C ILE A 216 6.89 -6.20 -23.62
N ASP A 217 8.19 -6.42 -23.42
CA ASP A 217 8.83 -6.42 -22.11
C ASP A 217 10.29 -5.97 -22.25
N ILE A 218 10.86 -5.42 -21.18
CA ILE A 218 12.24 -4.91 -21.14
C ILE A 218 12.88 -5.15 -19.78
N SER A 219 14.16 -5.52 -19.80
CA SER A 219 15.04 -5.67 -18.63
C SER A 219 16.32 -4.89 -18.83
N ALA A 220 16.69 -4.11 -17.81
CA ALA A 220 17.95 -3.41 -17.70
C ALA A 220 18.75 -4.04 -16.55
N ALA A 221 19.95 -4.52 -16.83
CA ALA A 221 20.83 -5.20 -15.90
C ALA A 221 21.88 -4.24 -15.28
N ASP A 222 23.04 -4.76 -14.87
CA ASP A 222 24.18 -3.94 -14.44
C ASP A 222 24.74 -3.11 -15.61
N THR A 223 25.06 -3.76 -16.75
CA THR A 223 25.76 -3.13 -17.90
C THR A 223 25.24 -3.55 -19.29
N HIS A 224 24.11 -4.28 -19.34
CA HIS A 224 23.44 -4.63 -20.59
C HIS A 224 21.92 -4.55 -20.44
N SER A 225 21.23 -4.56 -21.58
CA SER A 225 19.77 -4.44 -21.66
C SER A 225 19.23 -5.45 -22.68
N CYS A 226 18.04 -6.00 -22.42
CA CYS A 226 17.35 -6.92 -23.33
C CYS A 226 15.85 -6.62 -23.39
N ALA A 227 15.24 -6.80 -24.55
CA ALA A 227 13.79 -6.68 -24.75
C ALA A 227 13.21 -7.88 -25.50
N ILE A 228 12.01 -8.30 -25.11
CA ILE A 228 11.19 -9.26 -25.85
C ILE A 228 10.29 -8.49 -26.82
N LEU A 229 10.21 -8.95 -28.07
CA LEU A 229 9.41 -8.34 -29.12
C LEU A 229 8.05 -9.05 -29.30
N ALA A 230 7.08 -8.34 -29.87
CA ALA A 230 5.72 -8.85 -30.13
C ALA A 230 5.65 -10.06 -31.10
N ASP A 231 6.72 -10.34 -31.85
CA ASP A 231 6.87 -11.53 -32.69
C ASP A 231 7.46 -12.75 -31.95
N GLY A 232 7.79 -12.61 -30.66
CA GLY A 232 8.41 -13.63 -29.84
C GLY A 232 9.91 -13.79 -30.07
N THR A 233 10.57 -12.88 -30.79
CA THR A 233 12.04 -12.78 -30.79
C THR A 233 12.52 -11.91 -29.62
N ALA A 234 13.83 -11.82 -29.43
CA ALA A 234 14.44 -10.88 -28.49
C ALA A 234 15.62 -10.15 -29.12
N ARG A 235 15.95 -8.99 -28.56
CA ARG A 235 17.18 -8.24 -28.86
C ARG A 235 17.83 -7.72 -27.59
N CYS A 236 19.15 -7.62 -27.60
CA CYS A 236 19.95 -7.11 -26.49
C CYS A 236 21.00 -6.11 -26.98
N TRP A 237 21.49 -5.26 -26.08
CA TRP A 237 22.53 -4.24 -26.33
C TRP A 237 23.30 -3.88 -25.05
N GLY A 238 24.44 -3.21 -25.18
CA GLY A 238 25.40 -2.93 -24.09
C GLY A 238 26.63 -3.84 -24.11
N VAL A 239 27.20 -4.14 -22.94
CA VAL A 239 28.40 -5.01 -22.79
C VAL A 239 28.12 -6.44 -23.28
N ASN A 240 29.08 -7.04 -23.98
CA ASN A 240 29.00 -8.41 -24.51
C ASN A 240 30.23 -9.30 -24.19
N ASP A 241 31.10 -8.91 -23.24
CA ASP A 241 32.37 -9.59 -22.90
C ASP A 241 32.29 -11.12 -22.75
N TYR A 242 31.12 -11.65 -22.36
CA TYR A 242 30.86 -13.08 -22.15
C TYR A 242 29.78 -13.64 -23.09
N GLY A 243 29.35 -12.87 -24.09
CA GLY A 243 28.29 -13.27 -25.02
C GLY A 243 26.86 -12.99 -24.52
N GLN A 244 26.68 -12.15 -23.49
CA GLN A 244 25.38 -11.90 -22.85
C GLN A 244 24.34 -11.16 -23.73
N LEU A 245 24.73 -10.68 -24.92
CA LEU A 245 23.80 -10.19 -25.93
C LEU A 245 23.22 -11.32 -26.81
N GLY A 246 23.86 -12.48 -26.85
CA GLY A 246 23.30 -13.71 -27.43
C GLY A 246 23.24 -13.75 -28.96
N ASP A 247 23.96 -12.88 -29.66
CA ASP A 247 23.94 -12.75 -31.13
C ASP A 247 24.89 -13.72 -31.86
N GLY A 248 25.84 -14.30 -31.14
CA GLY A 248 26.93 -15.14 -31.65
C GLY A 248 28.32 -14.53 -31.46
N SER A 249 28.43 -13.26 -31.07
CA SER A 249 29.68 -12.54 -30.82
C SER A 249 29.99 -12.39 -29.32
N THR A 250 31.17 -11.87 -29.01
CA THR A 250 31.49 -11.27 -27.70
C THR A 250 31.78 -9.77 -27.85
N ASP A 251 31.29 -9.15 -28.93
CA ASP A 251 31.52 -7.76 -29.25
C ASP A 251 30.39 -6.90 -28.65
N SER A 252 30.73 -5.94 -27.79
CA SER A 252 29.76 -5.02 -27.17
C SER A 252 29.09 -4.16 -28.24
N SER A 253 27.76 -3.97 -28.12
CA SER A 253 26.97 -3.31 -29.18
C SER A 253 26.13 -2.16 -28.64
N PRO A 254 26.35 -0.92 -29.11
CA PRO A 254 25.51 0.24 -28.77
C PRO A 254 24.18 0.26 -29.53
N VAL A 255 23.82 -0.81 -30.24
CA VAL A 255 22.51 -1.01 -30.90
C VAL A 255 21.96 -2.42 -30.63
N PRO A 256 20.62 -2.61 -30.63
CA PRO A 256 19.99 -3.92 -30.45
C PRO A 256 20.40 -4.96 -31.50
N VAL A 257 21.26 -5.90 -31.11
CA VAL A 257 21.55 -7.12 -31.89
C VAL A 257 20.45 -8.16 -31.71
N VAL A 258 20.24 -9.00 -32.72
CA VAL A 258 19.23 -10.06 -32.68
C VAL A 258 19.76 -11.24 -31.89
N VAL A 259 19.02 -11.70 -30.88
CA VAL A 259 19.38 -12.87 -30.10
C VAL A 259 19.26 -14.12 -30.98
N SER A 260 20.39 -14.74 -31.30
CA SER A 260 20.55 -15.71 -32.39
C SER A 260 19.71 -16.97 -32.20
N GLY A 261 18.74 -17.18 -33.08
CA GLY A 261 17.88 -18.36 -33.08
C GLY A 261 16.83 -18.41 -31.96
N LEU A 262 16.60 -17.31 -31.23
CA LEU A 262 15.56 -17.24 -30.21
C LEU A 262 14.20 -16.89 -30.82
N THR A 263 13.21 -17.77 -30.63
CA THR A 263 11.83 -17.57 -31.10
C THR A 263 10.82 -18.08 -30.08
N GLY A 264 9.65 -17.45 -30.01
CA GLY A 264 8.60 -17.80 -29.04
C GLY A 264 8.94 -17.39 -27.60
N ALA A 265 9.83 -16.42 -27.39
CA ALA A 265 10.13 -15.88 -26.07
C ALA A 265 8.92 -15.10 -25.49
N THR A 266 8.71 -15.24 -24.19
CA THR A 266 7.53 -14.68 -23.47
C THR A 266 7.87 -13.99 -22.15
N ALA A 267 9.11 -14.13 -21.67
CA ALA A 267 9.69 -13.36 -20.58
C ALA A 267 11.21 -13.38 -20.75
N THR A 268 11.90 -12.36 -20.24
CA THR A 268 13.37 -12.34 -20.12
C THR A 268 13.76 -11.98 -18.68
N THR A 269 14.93 -12.45 -18.25
CA THR A 269 15.55 -12.12 -16.97
C THR A 269 17.06 -12.03 -17.15
N THR A 270 17.73 -11.18 -16.39
CA THR A 270 19.15 -10.84 -16.57
C THR A 270 19.85 -10.81 -15.23
N GLY A 271 20.90 -11.64 -15.08
CA GLY A 271 21.86 -11.52 -13.99
C GLY A 271 22.98 -10.53 -14.33
N MET A 272 24.06 -10.54 -13.55
CA MET A 272 25.17 -9.57 -13.69
C MET A 272 25.85 -9.59 -15.06
N SER A 273 25.92 -10.76 -15.71
CA SER A 273 26.58 -10.93 -17.02
C SER A 273 26.02 -12.12 -17.80
N HIS A 274 24.77 -12.49 -17.53
CA HIS A 274 24.06 -13.57 -18.21
C HIS A 274 22.59 -13.22 -18.38
N SER A 275 21.97 -13.78 -19.41
CA SER A 275 20.61 -13.49 -19.84
C SER A 275 19.86 -14.80 -20.03
N CYS A 276 18.58 -14.85 -19.67
CA CYS A 276 17.74 -16.03 -19.87
C CYS A 276 16.33 -15.64 -20.34
N ALA A 277 15.74 -16.46 -21.21
CA ALA A 277 14.38 -16.28 -21.70
C ALA A 277 13.50 -17.52 -21.45
N ARG A 278 12.24 -17.28 -21.07
CA ARG A 278 11.18 -18.30 -20.93
C ARG A 278 10.41 -18.39 -22.24
N LEU A 279 10.32 -19.58 -22.83
CA LEU A 279 9.69 -19.80 -24.12
C LEU A 279 8.23 -20.29 -23.99
N ALA A 280 7.43 -20.04 -25.03
CA ALA A 280 6.01 -20.41 -25.11
C ALA A 280 5.77 -21.92 -25.19
N ASP A 281 6.81 -22.71 -25.52
CA ASP A 281 6.79 -24.18 -25.45
C ASP A 281 7.04 -24.72 -24.02
N GLY A 282 7.24 -23.83 -23.04
CA GLY A 282 7.53 -24.18 -21.66
C GLY A 282 9.00 -24.56 -21.40
N THR A 283 9.91 -24.36 -22.34
CA THR A 283 11.35 -24.47 -22.12
C THR A 283 11.96 -23.13 -21.68
N ALA A 284 13.24 -23.16 -21.30
CA ALA A 284 14.04 -21.97 -21.06
C ALA A 284 15.35 -22.04 -21.84
N ARG A 285 15.89 -20.88 -22.22
CA ARG A 285 17.23 -20.75 -22.79
C ARG A 285 18.01 -19.66 -22.06
N CYS A 286 19.33 -19.82 -21.96
CA CYS A 286 20.23 -18.85 -21.35
C CYS A 286 21.46 -18.61 -22.25
N TRP A 287 22.12 -17.47 -22.09
CA TRP A 287 23.36 -17.10 -22.79
C TRP A 287 24.17 -16.08 -21.95
N GLY A 288 25.43 -15.88 -22.30
CA GLY A 288 26.40 -15.07 -21.56
C GLY A 288 27.36 -15.90 -20.69
N LEU A 289 27.80 -15.30 -19.58
CA LEU A 289 28.73 -15.89 -18.62
C LEU A 289 28.18 -17.21 -18.02
N ASN A 290 28.98 -18.27 -18.03
CA ASN A 290 28.65 -19.63 -17.56
C ASN A 290 29.72 -20.28 -16.66
N PHE A 291 30.81 -19.59 -16.30
CA PHE A 291 31.90 -20.18 -15.49
C PHE A 291 31.49 -20.78 -14.11
N ARG A 292 30.23 -20.63 -13.68
CA ARG A 292 29.63 -21.25 -12.48
C ARG A 292 28.44 -22.17 -12.80
N GLY A 293 28.20 -22.47 -14.08
CA GLY A 293 27.10 -23.27 -14.57
C GLY A 293 25.77 -22.53 -14.69
N GLN A 294 25.74 -21.19 -14.62
CA GLN A 294 24.50 -20.40 -14.50
C GLN A 294 23.65 -20.32 -15.79
N LEU A 295 24.12 -20.86 -16.92
CA LEU A 295 23.28 -21.10 -18.10
C LEU A 295 22.51 -22.43 -18.01
N GLY A 296 22.97 -23.39 -17.18
CA GLY A 296 22.23 -24.62 -16.87
C GLY A 296 22.18 -25.64 -18.02
N ASP A 297 23.07 -25.52 -19.00
CA ASP A 297 23.13 -26.35 -20.20
C ASP A 297 23.86 -27.70 -19.99
N GLY A 298 24.69 -27.79 -18.95
CA GLY A 298 25.58 -28.92 -18.65
C GLY A 298 27.06 -28.62 -18.88
N THR A 299 27.43 -27.40 -19.25
CA THR A 299 28.82 -26.93 -19.41
C THR A 299 29.17 -25.87 -18.38
N ASN A 300 30.45 -25.48 -18.27
CA ASN A 300 30.86 -24.25 -17.57
C ASN A 300 31.43 -23.22 -18.57
N ASP A 301 31.11 -23.40 -19.84
CA ASP A 301 31.70 -22.64 -20.95
C ASP A 301 30.74 -21.48 -21.30
N ASP A 302 31.26 -20.26 -21.31
CA ASP A 302 30.50 -19.05 -21.64
C ASP A 302 29.94 -19.16 -23.07
N SER A 303 28.71 -18.70 -23.31
CA SER A 303 28.02 -18.92 -24.59
C SER A 303 27.41 -17.66 -25.17
N SER A 304 27.90 -17.27 -26.36
CA SER A 304 27.36 -16.16 -27.16
C SER A 304 26.04 -16.45 -27.87
N VAL A 305 25.43 -17.63 -27.65
CA VAL A 305 24.13 -17.99 -28.24
C VAL A 305 23.20 -18.65 -27.20
N PRO A 306 21.86 -18.53 -27.33
CA PRO A 306 20.88 -19.17 -26.43
C PRO A 306 20.96 -20.70 -26.38
N VAL A 307 21.70 -21.23 -25.40
CA VAL A 307 21.74 -22.66 -25.09
C VAL A 307 20.45 -23.09 -24.37
N LEU A 308 20.05 -24.34 -24.60
CA LEU A 308 18.87 -24.93 -23.95
C LEU A 308 19.21 -25.30 -22.50
N VAL A 309 18.41 -24.85 -21.54
CA VAL A 309 18.58 -25.23 -20.13
C VAL A 309 18.22 -26.71 -19.96
N SER A 310 19.19 -27.53 -19.55
CA SER A 310 19.12 -28.98 -19.58
C SER A 310 17.99 -29.54 -18.70
N GLY A 311 17.08 -30.30 -19.31
CA GLY A 311 16.03 -31.03 -18.60
C GLY A 311 14.84 -30.22 -18.11
N LEU A 312 14.74 -28.92 -18.43
CA LEU A 312 13.54 -28.12 -18.11
C LEU A 312 12.42 -28.29 -19.14
N SER A 313 11.18 -28.33 -18.63
CA SER A 313 9.94 -28.25 -19.40
C SER A 313 8.81 -27.75 -18.51
N ASN A 314 7.76 -27.17 -19.09
CA ASN A 314 6.63 -26.57 -18.37
C ASN A 314 7.04 -25.42 -17.42
N VAL A 315 8.08 -24.64 -17.76
CA VAL A 315 8.52 -23.46 -17.01
C VAL A 315 7.45 -22.36 -17.07
N VAL A 316 7.02 -21.86 -15.91
CA VAL A 316 6.01 -20.78 -15.77
C VAL A 316 6.61 -19.46 -15.26
N ALA A 317 7.67 -19.51 -14.44
CA ALA A 317 8.47 -18.34 -14.05
C ALA A 317 9.98 -18.67 -14.09
N LEU A 318 10.81 -17.66 -14.27
CA LEU A 318 12.25 -17.77 -14.50
C LEU A 318 12.92 -16.49 -14.01
N ASN A 319 13.76 -16.60 -12.97
CA ASN A 319 14.38 -15.46 -12.28
C ASN A 319 15.90 -15.71 -12.20
N ALA A 320 16.69 -14.72 -12.60
CA ALA A 320 18.15 -14.74 -12.45
C ALA A 320 18.56 -13.89 -11.24
N GLY A 321 19.24 -14.52 -10.27
CA GLY A 321 20.05 -13.80 -9.30
C GLY A 321 21.40 -13.42 -9.91
N ARG A 322 22.33 -12.92 -9.09
CA ARG A 322 23.59 -12.33 -9.60
C ARG A 322 24.41 -13.28 -10.48
N ARG A 323 24.54 -14.55 -10.07
CA ARG A 323 25.28 -15.63 -10.76
C ARG A 323 24.64 -17.02 -10.59
N HIS A 324 23.35 -17.05 -10.32
CA HIS A 324 22.53 -18.26 -10.29
C HIS A 324 21.18 -17.95 -10.94
N SER A 325 20.49 -18.99 -11.35
CA SER A 325 19.22 -18.91 -12.09
C SER A 325 18.26 -19.94 -11.52
N CYS A 326 17.00 -19.58 -11.35
CA CYS A 326 15.96 -20.50 -10.86
C CYS A 326 14.69 -20.42 -11.72
N ALA A 327 14.03 -21.57 -11.91
CA ALA A 327 12.77 -21.69 -12.62
C ALA A 327 11.70 -22.34 -11.74
N LEU A 328 10.47 -21.85 -11.87
CA LEU A 328 9.27 -22.49 -11.33
C LEU A 328 8.57 -23.25 -12.46
N LEU A 329 8.22 -24.51 -12.21
CA LEU A 329 7.50 -25.35 -13.17
C LEU A 329 5.99 -25.37 -12.87
N ALA A 330 5.18 -25.72 -13.86
CA ALA A 330 3.71 -25.75 -13.75
C ALA A 330 3.15 -26.76 -12.73
N ASP A 331 3.96 -27.70 -12.24
CA ASP A 331 3.63 -28.61 -11.12
C ASP A 331 3.94 -28.00 -9.74
N GLY A 332 4.42 -26.76 -9.71
CA GLY A 332 4.85 -26.06 -8.51
C GLY A 332 6.17 -26.58 -7.93
N THR A 333 6.97 -27.32 -8.69
CA THR A 333 8.35 -27.64 -8.28
C THR A 333 9.32 -26.57 -8.76
N ALA A 334 10.30 -26.24 -7.92
CA ALA A 334 11.37 -25.30 -8.27
C ALA A 334 12.63 -26.04 -8.73
N ARG A 335 13.40 -25.42 -9.62
CA ARG A 335 14.72 -25.87 -10.09
C ARG A 335 15.69 -24.69 -10.07
N CYS A 336 16.92 -24.90 -9.64
CA CYS A 336 17.96 -23.86 -9.62
C CYS A 336 19.29 -24.39 -10.16
N TRP A 337 20.11 -23.51 -10.75
CA TRP A 337 21.46 -23.81 -11.25
C TRP A 337 22.38 -22.58 -11.16
N GLY A 338 23.69 -22.80 -11.35
CA GLY A 338 24.74 -21.78 -11.18
C GLY A 338 25.50 -21.91 -9.86
N ILE A 339 25.95 -20.75 -9.33
CA ILE A 339 26.73 -20.69 -8.10
C ILE A 339 25.92 -21.20 -6.88
N ASN A 340 26.57 -21.98 -6.01
CA ASN A 340 25.95 -22.57 -4.81
C ASN A 340 26.81 -22.38 -3.54
N MET A 341 27.82 -21.51 -3.55
CA MET A 341 28.75 -21.32 -2.43
C MET A 341 28.08 -20.89 -1.11
N LYS A 342 26.84 -20.38 -1.18
CA LYS A 342 25.98 -20.04 -0.02
C LYS A 342 24.71 -20.91 0.05
N GLY A 343 24.62 -21.99 -0.72
CA GLY A 343 23.42 -22.84 -0.75
C GLY A 343 22.28 -22.30 -1.61
N GLN A 344 22.56 -21.40 -2.57
CA GLN A 344 21.58 -20.74 -3.44
C GLN A 344 20.72 -21.68 -4.28
N LEU A 345 21.11 -22.96 -4.43
CA LEU A 345 20.35 -23.94 -5.21
C LEU A 345 19.41 -24.81 -4.36
N ALA A 346 19.53 -24.76 -3.03
CA ALA A 346 18.72 -25.54 -2.07
C ALA A 346 18.67 -27.07 -2.29
N ASP A 347 19.68 -27.62 -2.95
CA ASP A 347 19.86 -29.06 -3.23
C ASP A 347 20.37 -29.87 -2.02
N GLY A 348 20.56 -29.23 -0.87
CA GLY A 348 21.20 -29.82 0.31
C GLY A 348 22.72 -29.75 0.30
N SER A 349 23.34 -29.12 -0.71
CA SER A 349 24.80 -28.99 -0.82
C SER A 349 25.23 -27.52 -0.97
N THR A 350 26.55 -27.30 -1.06
CA THR A 350 27.13 -26.03 -1.50
C THR A 350 27.93 -26.20 -2.80
N ASN A 351 27.63 -27.26 -3.57
CA ASN A 351 28.29 -27.55 -4.83
C ASN A 351 27.60 -26.80 -5.96
N GLU A 352 28.38 -26.06 -6.74
CA GLU A 352 27.91 -25.36 -7.94
C GLU A 352 27.40 -26.39 -8.97
N SER A 353 26.31 -26.09 -9.66
CA SER A 353 25.68 -27.02 -10.60
C SER A 353 25.40 -26.36 -11.93
N ASN A 354 25.92 -26.95 -13.00
CA ASN A 354 25.66 -26.54 -14.38
C ASN A 354 24.45 -27.22 -15.02
N VAL A 355 23.69 -27.97 -14.24
CA VAL A 355 22.35 -28.45 -14.61
C VAL A 355 21.34 -28.05 -13.52
N PRO A 356 20.06 -27.84 -13.87
CA PRO A 356 19.00 -27.55 -12.90
C PRO A 356 18.81 -28.67 -11.88
N VAL A 357 19.20 -28.40 -10.63
CA VAL A 357 18.95 -29.28 -9.48
C VAL A 357 17.59 -28.98 -8.84
N THR A 358 17.03 -30.00 -8.18
CA THR A 358 15.75 -29.88 -7.46
C THR A 358 15.94 -29.15 -6.14
N VAL A 359 15.16 -28.08 -5.94
CA VAL A 359 15.05 -27.38 -4.65
C VAL A 359 14.36 -28.31 -3.65
N ASN A 360 15.10 -28.78 -2.63
CA ASN A 360 14.62 -29.85 -1.75
C ASN A 360 13.40 -29.44 -0.91
N GLY A 361 12.31 -30.19 -1.02
CA GLY A 361 11.11 -29.99 -0.20
C GLY A 361 10.14 -28.93 -0.70
N VAL A 362 10.41 -28.28 -1.84
CA VAL A 362 9.47 -27.35 -2.49
C VAL A 362 8.58 -28.11 -3.48
N SER A 363 7.26 -28.07 -3.26
CA SER A 363 6.24 -28.59 -4.17
C SER A 363 4.97 -27.73 -4.08
N GLY A 364 4.21 -27.67 -5.18
CA GLY A 364 3.00 -26.84 -5.27
C GLY A 364 3.26 -25.34 -5.11
N ALA A 365 4.46 -24.85 -5.36
CA ALA A 365 4.79 -23.42 -5.31
C ALA A 365 4.05 -22.61 -6.38
N THR A 366 3.67 -21.39 -6.01
CA THR A 366 2.91 -20.44 -6.86
C THR A 366 3.74 -19.24 -7.29
N ALA A 367 4.81 -18.91 -6.55
CA ALA A 367 5.76 -17.85 -6.90
C ALA A 367 7.18 -18.22 -6.48
N LEU A 368 8.16 -17.62 -7.15
CA LEU A 368 9.59 -17.83 -6.98
C LEU A 368 10.30 -16.51 -7.27
N ASP A 369 11.29 -16.15 -6.47
CA ASP A 369 12.17 -15.01 -6.76
C ASP A 369 13.62 -15.25 -6.30
N ALA A 370 14.55 -14.51 -6.89
CA ALA A 370 15.99 -14.70 -6.75
C ALA A 370 16.77 -13.37 -6.65
N GLY A 371 17.12 -12.99 -5.43
CA GLY A 371 17.94 -11.81 -5.13
C GLY A 371 19.43 -12.06 -5.39
N MET A 372 20.29 -11.18 -4.87
CA MET A 372 21.72 -11.19 -5.20
C MET A 372 22.41 -12.53 -4.84
N ASN A 373 22.14 -13.09 -3.65
CA ASN A 373 22.76 -14.34 -3.17
C ASN A 373 21.79 -15.27 -2.41
N HIS A 374 20.49 -14.97 -2.41
CA HIS A 374 19.44 -15.79 -1.79
C HIS A 374 18.27 -15.96 -2.75
N SER A 375 17.39 -16.92 -2.48
CA SER A 375 16.19 -17.17 -3.27
C SER A 375 15.09 -17.72 -2.39
N CYS A 376 13.85 -17.47 -2.82
CA CYS A 376 12.67 -17.63 -1.99
C CYS A 376 11.46 -18.04 -2.84
N THR A 377 10.50 -18.72 -2.23
CA THR A 377 9.29 -19.21 -2.92
C THR A 377 8.08 -19.13 -2.00
N ILE A 378 6.89 -18.98 -2.59
CA ILE A 378 5.60 -19.06 -1.89
C ILE A 378 4.95 -20.39 -2.27
N SER A 379 4.58 -21.20 -1.28
CA SER A 379 3.81 -22.43 -1.52
C SER A 379 2.35 -22.12 -1.86
N GLY A 380 1.66 -23.05 -2.52
CA GLY A 380 0.20 -23.00 -2.73
C GLY A 380 -0.64 -23.09 -1.44
N THR A 381 0.00 -23.24 -0.26
CA THR A 381 -0.64 -23.08 1.05
C THR A 381 -0.35 -21.70 1.68
N GLY A 382 0.23 -20.77 0.92
CA GLY A 382 0.64 -19.44 1.38
C GLY A 382 1.91 -19.41 2.25
N GLN A 383 2.62 -20.54 2.40
CA GLN A 383 3.82 -20.60 3.25
C GLN A 383 5.07 -20.27 2.45
N MET A 384 5.74 -19.18 2.84
CA MET A 384 6.99 -18.76 2.23
C MET A 384 8.19 -19.54 2.78
N HIS A 385 9.11 -19.89 1.88
CA HIS A 385 10.38 -20.52 2.21
C HIS A 385 11.54 -19.81 1.51
N CYS A 386 12.69 -19.69 2.17
CA CYS A 386 13.90 -19.03 1.66
C CYS A 386 15.16 -19.87 1.90
N TRP A 387 16.14 -19.74 1.00
CA TRP A 387 17.46 -20.39 1.07
C TRP A 387 18.56 -19.51 0.44
N GLY A 388 19.81 -19.94 0.56
CA GLY A 388 20.98 -19.17 0.14
C GLY A 388 21.64 -18.41 1.30
N ASP A 389 22.18 -17.24 1.01
CA ASP A 389 22.91 -16.43 2.01
C ASP A 389 22.00 -15.93 3.15
N ASN A 390 22.58 -15.80 4.34
CA ASN A 390 21.86 -15.41 5.56
C ASN A 390 22.73 -14.72 6.66
N PRO A 391 23.73 -13.86 6.35
CA PRO A 391 24.48 -13.12 7.37
C PRO A 391 23.65 -12.06 8.09
N TYR A 392 22.68 -11.43 7.40
CA TYR A 392 21.84 -10.36 7.95
C TYR A 392 20.47 -10.86 8.45
N GLY A 393 20.05 -12.06 8.05
CA GLY A 393 18.77 -12.68 8.41
C GLY A 393 17.77 -12.79 7.26
N GLU A 394 18.25 -12.68 6.02
CA GLU A 394 17.53 -12.63 4.74
C GLU A 394 16.53 -13.77 4.52
N LEU A 395 16.70 -14.89 5.24
CA LEU A 395 15.82 -16.06 5.18
C LEU A 395 14.67 -16.06 6.20
N GLY A 396 14.55 -15.02 7.04
CA GLY A 396 13.36 -14.78 7.88
C GLY A 396 13.03 -15.88 8.90
N ASN A 397 14.03 -16.68 9.29
CA ASN A 397 13.90 -17.94 10.04
C ASN A 397 14.32 -17.86 11.53
N ARG A 398 14.47 -16.65 12.08
CA ARG A 398 14.99 -16.34 13.43
C ARG A 398 16.42 -16.82 13.70
N SER A 399 17.26 -16.92 12.67
CA SER A 399 18.66 -17.35 12.80
C SER A 399 19.58 -16.60 11.84
N VAL A 400 20.82 -16.36 12.27
CA VAL A 400 22.00 -16.05 11.42
C VAL A 400 23.14 -17.04 11.66
N SER A 401 22.93 -18.06 12.50
CA SER A 401 23.99 -18.79 13.21
C SER A 401 24.87 -19.74 12.37
N LEU A 402 24.69 -19.77 11.05
CA LEU A 402 25.55 -20.50 10.09
C LEU A 402 25.93 -19.62 8.88
N GLY A 403 25.55 -18.34 8.86
CA GLY A 403 25.77 -17.41 7.74
C GLY A 403 25.00 -17.70 6.44
N PHE A 404 24.50 -18.92 6.21
CA PHE A 404 23.73 -19.31 5.02
C PHE A 404 22.88 -20.58 5.27
N ARG A 405 22.10 -21.03 4.27
CA ARG A 405 21.34 -22.30 4.27
C ARG A 405 21.24 -22.95 2.89
N ALA A 406 21.68 -24.20 2.81
CA ALA A 406 21.59 -25.08 1.64
C ALA A 406 20.27 -25.85 1.50
N THR A 407 19.24 -25.55 2.30
CA THR A 407 17.90 -26.11 2.18
C THR A 407 16.85 -25.04 2.48
N PRO A 408 15.64 -25.09 1.87
CA PRO A 408 14.58 -24.13 2.11
C PRO A 408 14.17 -24.10 3.57
N GLN A 409 14.21 -22.91 4.18
CA GLN A 409 13.77 -22.67 5.54
C GLN A 409 12.39 -22.00 5.50
N PRO A 410 11.41 -22.41 6.32
CA PRO A 410 10.15 -21.69 6.43
C PRO A 410 10.39 -20.31 7.02
N VAL A 411 9.87 -19.28 6.36
CA VAL A 411 9.83 -17.92 6.90
C VAL A 411 8.76 -17.89 8.00
N VAL A 412 9.11 -17.40 9.19
CA VAL A 412 8.24 -17.58 10.38
C VAL A 412 7.40 -16.34 10.68
N GLY A 413 6.08 -16.53 10.87
CA GLY A 413 5.16 -15.44 11.20
C GLY A 413 4.60 -14.69 9.97
N LEU A 414 4.55 -15.34 8.80
CA LEU A 414 3.78 -14.88 7.65
C LEU A 414 2.59 -15.80 7.40
N GLU A 415 1.47 -15.18 7.06
CA GLU A 415 0.24 -15.79 6.56
C GLU A 415 -0.31 -14.88 5.46
N SER A 416 -1.21 -15.37 4.60
CA SER A 416 -1.93 -14.55 3.61
C SER A 416 -1.04 -13.69 2.70
N ILE A 417 0.06 -14.24 2.17
CA ILE A 417 0.97 -13.53 1.25
C ILE A 417 0.34 -13.33 -0.14
N ALA A 418 0.55 -12.16 -0.74
CA ALA A 418 0.13 -11.81 -2.11
C ALA A 418 1.31 -11.78 -3.11
N SER A 419 2.46 -11.23 -2.74
CA SER A 419 3.68 -11.18 -3.58
C SER A 419 4.97 -11.23 -2.79
N ILE A 420 6.07 -11.49 -3.51
CA ILE A 420 7.45 -11.54 -3.04
C ILE A 420 8.29 -10.54 -3.83
N ASP A 421 9.33 -9.98 -3.18
CA ASP A 421 10.34 -9.11 -3.78
C ASP A 421 11.68 -9.28 -3.03
N THR A 422 12.77 -9.65 -3.72
CA THR A 422 14.09 -9.93 -3.12
C THR A 422 15.18 -8.95 -3.57
N GLY A 423 15.70 -8.16 -2.64
CA GLY A 423 16.79 -7.19 -2.87
C GLY A 423 18.20 -7.78 -2.70
N ASP A 424 19.21 -6.92 -2.52
CA ASP A 424 20.60 -7.37 -2.36
C ASP A 424 20.86 -8.09 -1.03
N THR A 425 20.27 -7.57 0.06
CA THR A 425 20.54 -8.00 1.46
C THR A 425 19.27 -8.10 2.31
N HIS A 426 18.09 -7.94 1.71
CA HIS A 426 16.80 -7.97 2.39
C HIS A 426 15.74 -8.59 1.48
N THR A 427 14.65 -9.03 2.10
CA THR A 427 13.47 -9.57 1.41
C THR A 427 12.25 -8.81 1.91
N CYS A 428 11.36 -8.45 0.99
CA CYS A 428 10.06 -7.87 1.29
C CYS A 428 8.94 -8.72 0.70
N THR A 429 7.73 -8.56 1.25
CA THR A 429 6.55 -9.30 0.83
C THR A 429 5.30 -8.47 1.07
N THR A 430 4.33 -8.63 0.18
CA THR A 430 2.99 -8.05 0.33
C THR A 430 2.03 -9.11 0.84
N LEU A 431 1.02 -8.66 1.56
CA LEU A 431 -0.04 -9.48 2.11
C LEU A 431 -1.36 -9.14 1.38
N ASN A 432 -2.29 -10.09 1.36
CA ASN A 432 -3.61 -9.93 0.72
C ASN A 432 -4.53 -8.92 1.45
N ASP A 433 -4.08 -8.33 2.56
CA ASP A 433 -4.74 -7.27 3.34
C ASP A 433 -4.14 -5.87 3.07
N GLY A 434 -3.37 -5.71 1.98
CA GLY A 434 -2.64 -4.48 1.65
C GLY A 434 -1.40 -4.25 2.53
N GLY A 435 -1.17 -5.09 3.54
CA GLY A 435 -0.06 -4.99 4.47
C GLY A 435 1.28 -5.41 3.85
N ALA A 436 2.38 -4.90 4.41
CA ALA A 436 3.73 -5.28 4.01
C ALA A 436 4.60 -5.77 5.17
N ARG A 437 5.53 -6.69 4.88
CA ARG A 437 6.55 -7.17 5.81
C ARG A 437 7.91 -7.22 5.10
N CYS A 438 8.99 -6.89 5.81
CA CYS A 438 10.36 -7.04 5.31
C CYS A 438 11.27 -7.66 6.38
N TRP A 439 12.41 -8.25 5.99
CA TRP A 439 13.45 -8.79 6.88
C TRP A 439 14.82 -8.91 6.18
N GLY A 440 15.87 -9.20 6.94
CA GLY A 440 17.26 -9.18 6.49
C GLY A 440 18.02 -7.94 6.99
N GLY A 441 18.94 -7.45 6.16
CA GLY A 441 19.78 -6.29 6.42
C GLY A 441 18.95 -5.01 6.62
N ASN A 442 19.41 -4.16 7.53
CA ASN A 442 18.66 -2.95 7.92
C ASN A 442 19.58 -1.76 8.25
N ASP A 443 20.87 -1.82 7.89
CA ASP A 443 21.88 -0.81 8.27
C ASP A 443 21.48 0.61 7.86
N TYR A 444 20.63 0.77 6.84
CA TYR A 444 20.08 2.05 6.37
C TYR A 444 18.59 2.23 6.65
N GLY A 445 17.93 1.31 7.35
CA GLY A 445 16.50 1.35 7.62
C GLY A 445 15.63 0.67 6.56
N GLN A 446 16.21 -0.10 5.63
CA GLN A 446 15.52 -0.69 4.47
C GLN A 446 14.44 -1.75 4.80
N LEU A 447 14.20 -2.05 6.08
CA LEU A 447 13.05 -2.86 6.53
C LEU A 447 11.80 -2.03 6.88
N GLY A 448 11.92 -0.71 7.00
CA GLY A 448 10.76 0.19 7.19
C GLY A 448 10.06 0.05 8.56
N ASN A 449 10.74 -0.56 9.54
CA ASN A 449 10.18 -0.96 10.83
C ASN A 449 10.49 0.00 11.99
N GLY A 450 11.08 1.17 11.73
CA GLY A 450 11.51 2.13 12.76
C GLY A 450 12.81 1.75 13.48
N SER A 451 13.68 0.95 12.86
CA SER A 451 15.02 0.65 13.37
C SER A 451 16.08 0.60 12.27
N ASN A 452 17.37 0.72 12.63
CA ASN A 452 18.52 0.33 11.81
C ASN A 452 19.01 -1.12 12.12
N THR A 453 18.29 -1.88 12.95
CA THR A 453 18.75 -3.21 13.39
C THR A 453 18.27 -4.28 12.42
N GLN A 454 19.18 -5.11 11.92
CA GLN A 454 18.83 -6.24 11.03
C GLN A 454 17.78 -7.16 11.69
N SER A 455 16.80 -7.62 10.90
CA SER A 455 15.74 -8.49 11.43
C SER A 455 15.85 -9.89 10.85
N THR A 456 15.96 -10.88 11.74
CA THR A 456 16.00 -12.30 11.37
C THR A 456 14.62 -12.93 11.19
N SER A 457 13.55 -12.14 11.33
CA SER A 457 12.17 -12.54 11.01
C SER A 457 11.38 -11.35 10.42
N PRO A 458 10.34 -11.62 9.62
CA PRO A 458 9.45 -10.60 9.08
C PRO A 458 8.97 -9.59 10.13
N VAL A 459 9.15 -8.30 9.84
CA VAL A 459 8.66 -7.19 10.66
C VAL A 459 7.64 -6.34 9.87
N PRO A 460 6.61 -5.78 10.54
CA PRO A 460 5.71 -4.80 9.93
C PRO A 460 6.45 -3.60 9.34
N VAL A 461 6.10 -3.25 8.12
CA VAL A 461 6.51 -1.98 7.50
C VAL A 461 5.53 -0.90 7.96
N ILE A 462 6.02 0.11 8.68
CA ILE A 462 5.18 1.09 9.38
C ILE A 462 4.43 1.97 8.39
N GLY A 463 3.12 2.16 8.60
CA GLY A 463 2.29 2.99 7.71
C GLY A 463 2.06 2.39 6.31
N LEU A 464 2.26 1.08 6.14
CA LEU A 464 1.81 0.25 5.02
C LEU A 464 1.00 -0.96 5.55
N ALA A 465 -0.10 -0.66 6.25
CA ALA A 465 -1.04 -1.65 6.78
C ALA A 465 -2.45 -1.03 6.87
N GLY A 466 -3.49 -1.83 6.69
CA GLY A 466 -4.88 -1.37 6.65
C GLY A 466 -5.31 -0.58 7.90
N ILE A 467 -5.61 0.70 7.70
CA ILE A 467 -6.17 1.59 8.73
C ILE A 467 -7.69 1.39 8.74
N ALA A 468 -8.23 0.96 9.88
CA ALA A 468 -9.67 0.77 10.09
C ALA A 468 -10.39 2.09 10.44
N GLY A 469 -9.65 3.12 10.87
CA GLY A 469 -10.16 4.47 11.08
C GLY A 469 -9.06 5.47 11.45
N LEU A 470 -9.29 6.74 11.14
CA LEU A 470 -8.42 7.87 11.46
C LEU A 470 -9.20 8.88 12.32
N ALA A 471 -8.51 9.57 13.22
CA ALA A 471 -8.97 10.82 13.84
C ALA A 471 -7.80 11.81 13.84
N ALA A 472 -7.97 12.95 13.20
CA ALA A 472 -6.99 14.03 13.27
C ALA A 472 -7.19 14.86 14.55
N GLY A 473 -6.21 15.68 14.89
CA GLY A 473 -6.31 16.63 15.99
C GLY A 473 -5.29 17.74 15.81
N THR A 474 -5.62 18.95 16.26
CA THR A 474 -4.94 20.22 15.91
C THR A 474 -3.41 20.16 15.94
N TYR A 475 -2.84 19.42 16.91
CA TYR A 475 -1.40 19.18 17.02
C TYR A 475 -1.03 17.69 17.12
N GLY A 476 -2.00 16.77 17.00
CA GLY A 476 -1.79 15.35 17.26
C GLY A 476 -2.92 14.48 16.69
N ASN A 477 -2.55 13.53 15.84
CA ASN A 477 -3.45 12.60 15.16
C ASN A 477 -3.35 11.21 15.80
N CYS A 478 -4.40 10.41 15.68
CA CYS A 478 -4.33 8.98 15.97
C CYS A 478 -5.11 8.15 14.93
N SER A 479 -4.71 6.90 14.73
CA SER A 479 -5.41 5.92 13.89
C SER A 479 -5.68 4.62 14.66
N VAL A 480 -6.65 3.86 14.15
CA VAL A 480 -6.96 2.49 14.57
C VAL A 480 -6.53 1.57 13.43
N ALA A 481 -5.62 0.65 13.70
CA ALA A 481 -5.20 -0.37 12.74
C ALA A 481 -6.21 -1.52 12.68
N GLY A 482 -6.20 -2.31 11.59
CA GLY A 482 -7.12 -3.45 11.40
C GLY A 482 -7.05 -4.54 12.49
N ASP A 483 -5.98 -4.59 13.28
CA ASP A 483 -5.83 -5.47 14.45
C ASP A 483 -6.46 -4.90 15.75
N GLN A 484 -7.12 -3.74 15.66
CA GLN A 484 -7.70 -2.98 16.76
C GLN A 484 -6.66 -2.44 17.77
N THR A 485 -5.41 -2.22 17.34
CA THR A 485 -4.44 -1.37 18.06
C THR A 485 -4.59 0.10 17.66
N ALA A 486 -4.16 1.02 18.53
CA ALA A 486 -4.16 2.45 18.25
C ALA A 486 -2.73 3.01 18.18
N TRP A 487 -2.53 3.96 17.28
CA TRP A 487 -1.24 4.58 16.97
C TRP A 487 -1.42 6.10 16.86
N CYS A 488 -0.55 6.90 17.46
CA CYS A 488 -0.67 8.36 17.51
C CYS A 488 0.63 9.05 17.05
N TRP A 489 0.52 10.26 16.48
CA TRP A 489 1.67 11.08 16.06
C TRP A 489 1.34 12.58 16.05
N GLY A 490 2.35 13.40 16.21
CA GLY A 490 2.28 14.85 16.40
C GLY A 490 3.00 15.27 17.68
N SER A 491 2.53 16.36 18.30
CA SER A 491 3.08 16.84 19.56
C SER A 491 2.59 16.02 20.75
N ASN A 492 3.44 15.91 21.77
CA ASN A 492 3.28 15.03 22.93
C ASN A 492 3.59 15.74 24.26
N TYR A 493 3.62 17.09 24.29
CA TYR A 493 4.02 17.88 25.47
C TYR A 493 3.23 17.58 26.75
N ALA A 494 2.01 17.02 26.63
CA ALA A 494 1.14 16.60 27.73
C ALA A 494 0.96 15.07 27.82
N GLY A 495 1.67 14.29 26.98
CA GLY A 495 1.49 12.84 26.86
C GLY A 495 0.32 12.43 25.95
N GLN A 496 -0.18 13.31 25.09
CA GLN A 496 -1.38 13.07 24.27
C GLN A 496 -1.21 12.00 23.17
N LEU A 497 0.02 11.54 22.90
CA LEU A 497 0.24 10.35 22.06
C LEU A 497 0.05 9.03 22.83
N GLY A 498 0.08 9.05 24.17
CA GLY A 498 -0.22 7.89 25.01
C GLY A 498 0.82 6.77 24.96
N ASP A 499 2.01 7.05 24.43
CA ASP A 499 3.15 6.13 24.29
C ASP A 499 3.87 5.85 25.62
N GLY A 500 3.67 6.73 26.61
CA GLY A 500 4.39 6.73 27.89
C GLY A 500 5.51 7.77 27.97
N THR A 501 5.67 8.65 26.98
CA THR A 501 6.66 9.73 26.97
C THR A 501 5.99 11.12 26.91
N THR A 502 6.81 12.16 26.82
CA THR A 502 6.38 13.54 26.49
C THR A 502 7.13 14.07 25.27
N ASN A 503 7.63 13.18 24.40
CA ASN A 503 8.41 13.55 23.22
C ASN A 503 7.49 13.60 21.99
N ASP A 504 7.51 14.72 21.28
CA ASP A 504 6.83 14.85 19.97
C ASP A 504 7.33 13.75 19.01
N SER A 505 6.42 13.17 18.22
CA SER A 505 6.76 12.15 17.22
C SER A 505 6.11 12.46 15.90
N ASN A 506 6.91 12.73 14.87
CA ASN A 506 6.41 12.96 13.51
C ASN A 506 5.97 11.67 12.79
N THR A 507 5.99 10.52 13.47
CA THR A 507 5.56 9.22 12.94
C THR A 507 4.71 8.44 13.95
N PRO A 508 3.82 7.52 13.50
CA PRO A 508 2.90 6.80 14.37
C PRO A 508 3.63 5.93 15.43
N VAL A 509 3.43 6.27 16.71
CA VAL A 509 3.85 5.46 17.87
C VAL A 509 2.64 4.74 18.48
N ALA A 510 2.84 3.50 18.93
CA ALA A 510 1.77 2.69 19.50
C ALA A 510 1.32 3.23 20.87
N VAL A 511 0.01 3.31 21.10
CA VAL A 511 -0.55 3.74 22.38
C VAL A 511 -0.34 2.64 23.43
N SER A 512 0.42 2.95 24.48
CA SER A 512 0.90 1.98 25.46
C SER A 512 -0.24 1.31 26.25
N GLY A 513 -0.34 -0.02 26.14
CA GLY A 513 -1.31 -0.82 26.89
C GLY A 513 -2.76 -0.73 26.41
N LEU A 514 -2.97 -0.37 25.14
CA LEU A 514 -4.27 -0.22 24.50
C LEU A 514 -4.46 -1.20 23.34
N ALA A 515 -5.56 -1.97 23.35
CA ALA A 515 -5.90 -2.96 22.33
C ALA A 515 -7.41 -3.21 22.33
N GLY A 516 -7.95 -3.70 21.21
CA GLY A 516 -9.39 -3.88 21.02
C GLY A 516 -10.14 -2.55 20.82
N VAL A 517 -9.46 -1.53 20.27
CA VAL A 517 -10.00 -0.20 19.97
C VAL A 517 -10.98 -0.27 18.80
N SER A 518 -12.15 0.35 18.96
CA SER A 518 -13.20 0.42 17.93
C SER A 518 -13.40 1.83 17.37
N ALA A 519 -13.01 2.87 18.10
CA ALA A 519 -12.99 4.26 17.66
C ALA A 519 -12.04 5.09 18.53
N ILE A 520 -11.56 6.22 18.02
CA ILE A 520 -10.67 7.14 18.73
C ILE A 520 -11.06 8.59 18.40
N ALA A 521 -10.83 9.51 19.34
CA ALA A 521 -11.06 10.94 19.21
C ALA A 521 -9.96 11.73 19.91
N THR A 522 -9.50 12.81 19.28
CA THR A 522 -8.23 13.50 19.56
C THR A 522 -8.43 15.02 19.63
N SER A 523 -7.69 15.70 20.52
CA SER A 523 -7.71 17.16 20.68
C SER A 523 -6.28 17.73 20.65
N GLU A 524 -6.13 19.02 20.96
CA GLU A 524 -4.81 19.66 21.18
C GLU A 524 -3.97 18.99 22.27
N SER A 525 -4.60 18.50 23.34
CA SER A 525 -3.90 18.11 24.57
C SER A 525 -4.36 16.82 25.24
N HIS A 526 -5.46 16.20 24.80
CA HIS A 526 -5.94 14.92 25.31
C HIS A 526 -6.64 14.09 24.23
N SER A 527 -6.66 12.78 24.44
CA SER A 527 -7.14 11.78 23.48
C SER A 527 -7.99 10.74 24.19
N CYS A 528 -9.02 10.21 23.55
CA CYS A 528 -9.93 9.20 24.08
C CYS A 528 -10.21 8.08 23.07
N ALA A 529 -10.09 6.82 23.48
CA ALA A 529 -10.40 5.64 22.68
C ALA A 529 -11.52 4.80 23.28
N MET A 530 -12.47 4.42 22.42
CA MET A 530 -13.51 3.43 22.70
C MET A 530 -12.94 2.03 22.49
N ILE A 531 -13.25 1.13 23.41
CA ILE A 531 -12.73 -0.25 23.41
C ILE A 531 -13.91 -1.22 23.37
N THR A 532 -13.77 -2.27 22.55
CA THR A 532 -14.64 -3.46 22.53
C THR A 532 -15.07 -3.86 23.94
N ASN A 533 -16.39 -4.04 24.15
CA ASN A 533 -17.14 -4.01 25.42
C ASN A 533 -17.74 -2.65 25.84
N GLY A 534 -17.60 -1.59 25.05
CA GLY A 534 -18.32 -0.32 25.24
C GLY A 534 -17.80 0.50 26.43
N LYS A 535 -16.50 0.35 26.75
CA LYS A 535 -15.76 1.18 27.70
C LYS A 535 -14.94 2.24 26.97
N LEU A 536 -14.60 3.28 27.70
CA LEU A 536 -13.78 4.39 27.21
C LEU A 536 -12.51 4.51 28.06
N ARG A 537 -11.38 4.80 27.40
CA ARG A 537 -10.13 5.23 28.03
C ARG A 537 -9.66 6.55 27.44
N CYS A 538 -8.99 7.38 28.24
CA CYS A 538 -8.43 8.66 27.80
C CYS A 538 -7.00 8.86 28.34
N TRP A 539 -6.21 9.71 27.71
CA TRP A 539 -4.84 10.08 28.10
C TRP A 539 -4.47 11.49 27.63
N GLY A 540 -3.31 11.99 28.09
CA GLY A 540 -2.84 13.35 27.89
C GLY A 540 -3.10 14.25 29.10
N SER A 541 -3.40 15.52 28.82
CA SER A 541 -3.76 16.56 29.80
C SER A 541 -5.02 16.21 30.59
N ASN A 542 -5.04 16.57 31.88
CA ASN A 542 -6.20 16.36 32.77
C ASN A 542 -6.48 17.53 33.72
N SER A 543 -5.94 18.72 33.46
CA SER A 543 -6.00 19.86 34.39
C SER A 543 -7.43 20.31 34.77
N ALA A 544 -8.41 20.09 33.90
CA ALA A 544 -9.83 20.33 34.12
C ALA A 544 -10.64 19.04 34.35
N GLY A 545 -9.97 17.89 34.50
CA GLY A 545 -10.63 16.58 34.66
C GLY A 545 -11.07 15.92 33.34
N GLN A 546 -10.59 16.38 32.18
CA GLN A 546 -11.02 15.93 30.85
C GLN A 546 -10.74 14.44 30.53
N LEU A 547 -9.95 13.73 31.34
CA LEU A 547 -9.78 12.27 31.25
C LEU A 547 -10.90 11.48 31.96
N GLY A 548 -11.77 12.15 32.74
CA GLY A 548 -12.99 11.57 33.31
C GLY A 548 -12.77 10.44 34.33
N ASN A 549 -11.55 10.30 34.84
CA ASN A 549 -11.11 9.25 35.75
C ASN A 549 -11.36 9.58 37.24
N GLY A 550 -11.90 10.75 37.56
CA GLY A 550 -12.07 11.26 38.92
C GLY A 550 -10.84 11.98 39.51
N THR A 551 -9.79 12.23 38.72
CA THR A 551 -8.64 13.05 39.12
C THR A 551 -8.46 14.25 38.18
N THR A 552 -7.57 15.18 38.55
CA THR A 552 -7.08 16.27 37.69
C THR A 552 -5.61 16.08 37.28
N GLU A 553 -5.09 14.86 37.43
CA GLU A 553 -3.69 14.51 37.16
C GLU A 553 -3.55 13.97 35.73
N SER A 554 -2.68 14.58 34.93
CA SER A 554 -2.40 14.17 33.54
C SER A 554 -1.82 12.75 33.47
N SER A 555 -1.99 12.06 32.34
CA SER A 555 -1.48 10.69 32.20
C SER A 555 -0.90 10.43 30.82
N LEU A 556 0.36 9.97 30.80
CA LEU A 556 1.09 9.61 29.57
C LEU A 556 0.63 8.28 28.96
N THR A 557 -0.36 7.60 29.57
CA THR A 557 -0.92 6.33 29.09
C THR A 557 -2.45 6.25 29.37
N PRO A 558 -3.22 5.38 28.69
CA PRO A 558 -4.68 5.37 28.77
C PRO A 558 -5.26 4.94 30.13
N VAL A 559 -5.82 5.91 30.86
CA VAL A 559 -6.63 5.69 32.07
C VAL A 559 -8.09 5.39 31.70
N THR A 560 -8.84 4.72 32.58
CA THR A 560 -10.24 4.33 32.32
C THR A 560 -11.21 5.40 32.83
N VAL A 561 -12.19 5.76 32.00
CA VAL A 561 -13.20 6.77 32.34
C VAL A 561 -14.21 6.19 33.35
N SER A 562 -14.50 6.94 34.41
CA SER A 562 -15.33 6.50 35.52
C SER A 562 -16.83 6.48 35.16
N GLY A 563 -17.52 5.41 35.53
CA GLY A 563 -19.00 5.36 35.50
C GLY A 563 -19.65 5.25 34.12
N LEU A 564 -18.91 4.95 33.05
CA LEU A 564 -19.47 4.71 31.70
C LEU A 564 -19.56 3.22 31.35
N SER A 565 -20.60 2.89 30.58
CA SER A 565 -20.83 1.57 29.97
C SER A 565 -21.80 1.73 28.79
N GLY A 566 -21.57 0.99 27.70
CA GLY A 566 -22.43 1.08 26.52
C GLY A 566 -22.22 2.36 25.70
N VAL A 567 -20.97 2.85 25.64
CA VAL A 567 -20.59 3.98 24.79
C VAL A 567 -20.64 3.56 23.32
N GLU A 568 -21.37 4.31 22.49
CA GLU A 568 -21.50 4.10 21.04
C GLU A 568 -20.79 5.17 20.21
N ALA A 569 -20.58 6.37 20.77
CA ALA A 569 -19.70 7.38 20.17
C ALA A 569 -18.98 8.20 21.26
N VAL A 570 -17.80 8.73 20.92
CA VAL A 570 -17.05 9.68 21.74
C VAL A 570 -16.64 10.88 20.88
N THR A 571 -16.59 12.05 21.50
CA THR A 571 -16.04 13.27 20.92
C THR A 571 -15.28 14.04 22.01
N VAL A 572 -14.24 14.77 21.60
CA VAL A 572 -13.46 15.64 22.49
C VAL A 572 -13.46 17.06 21.93
N GLY A 573 -13.53 18.04 22.81
CA GLY A 573 -13.33 19.45 22.50
C GLY A 573 -11.99 19.93 23.02
N GLY A 574 -11.82 21.25 23.18
CA GLY A 574 -10.52 21.84 23.55
C GLY A 574 -10.00 21.39 24.92
N ASN A 575 -10.87 21.35 25.94
CA ASN A 575 -10.55 20.86 27.29
C ASN A 575 -11.74 20.07 27.92
N HIS A 576 -12.63 19.53 27.10
CA HIS A 576 -13.76 18.71 27.53
C HIS A 576 -13.95 17.49 26.63
N SER A 577 -14.75 16.55 27.10
CA SER A 577 -15.00 15.26 26.46
C SER A 577 -16.46 14.88 26.62
N CYS A 578 -17.06 14.25 25.61
CA CYS A 578 -18.44 13.77 25.67
C CYS A 578 -18.59 12.37 25.05
N ALA A 579 -19.50 11.57 25.61
CA ALA A 579 -19.87 10.24 25.13
C ALA A 579 -21.38 10.15 24.87
N LEU A 580 -21.74 9.51 23.76
CA LEU A 580 -23.09 9.04 23.46
C LEU A 580 -23.21 7.58 23.91
N LEU A 581 -24.30 7.25 24.62
CA LEU A 581 -24.62 5.90 25.07
C LEU A 581 -25.72 5.27 24.22
N SER A 582 -25.81 3.94 24.22
CA SER A 582 -26.75 3.14 23.42
C SER A 582 -28.25 3.30 23.75
N ASP A 583 -28.59 4.10 24.76
CA ASP A 583 -29.96 4.53 25.05
C ASP A 583 -30.29 5.95 24.53
N GLY A 584 -29.35 6.58 23.81
CA GLY A 584 -29.44 7.95 23.32
C GLY A 584 -29.10 9.02 24.36
N THR A 585 -28.62 8.64 25.55
CA THR A 585 -28.12 9.56 26.58
C THR A 585 -26.75 10.10 26.21
N VAL A 586 -26.53 11.40 26.41
CA VAL A 586 -25.20 12.03 26.34
C VAL A 586 -24.67 12.30 27.74
N ARG A 587 -23.38 12.04 27.94
CA ARG A 587 -22.63 12.47 29.12
C ARG A 587 -21.37 13.24 28.74
N CYS A 588 -21.02 14.26 29.49
CA CYS A 588 -19.83 15.10 29.26
C CYS A 588 -19.01 15.30 30.55
N TRP A 589 -17.72 15.60 30.42
CA TRP A 589 -16.79 15.89 31.52
C TRP A 589 -15.62 16.77 31.05
N GLY A 590 -14.83 17.28 32.00
CA GLY A 590 -13.76 18.25 31.77
C GLY A 590 -14.19 19.69 32.08
N PHE A 591 -13.63 20.63 31.32
CA PHE A 591 -13.84 22.07 31.45
C PHE A 591 -15.28 22.49 31.12
N ASN A 592 -15.88 23.36 31.94
CA ASN A 592 -17.29 23.78 31.85
C ASN A 592 -17.54 25.28 32.03
N MET A 593 -16.53 26.14 32.12
CA MET A 593 -16.74 27.59 32.38
C MET A 593 -17.61 28.33 31.33
N MET A 594 -17.88 27.71 30.17
CA MET A 594 -18.78 28.23 29.13
C MET A 594 -20.11 27.44 29.03
N GLY A 595 -20.34 26.47 29.91
CA GLY A 595 -21.52 25.60 29.91
C GLY A 595 -21.46 24.43 28.91
N GLN A 596 -20.28 24.10 28.38
CA GLN A 596 -20.10 23.10 27.32
C GLN A 596 -20.37 21.65 27.74
N LEU A 597 -20.50 21.36 29.04
CA LEU A 597 -20.95 20.04 29.52
C LEU A 597 -22.47 19.86 29.43
N GLY A 598 -23.25 20.94 29.29
CA GLY A 598 -24.69 20.88 29.01
C GLY A 598 -25.58 20.40 30.17
N ASP A 599 -25.03 20.26 31.37
CA ASP A 599 -25.71 19.80 32.58
C ASP A 599 -26.58 20.89 33.24
N GLY A 600 -26.38 22.15 32.86
CA GLY A 600 -26.99 23.34 33.45
C GLY A 600 -26.07 24.14 34.39
N SER A 601 -24.89 23.63 34.72
CA SER A 601 -23.88 24.33 35.52
C SER A 601 -22.83 25.04 34.64
N THR A 602 -21.83 25.65 35.28
CA THR A 602 -20.59 26.11 34.65
C THR A 602 -19.36 25.63 35.41
N ASP A 603 -19.51 24.58 36.22
CA ASP A 603 -18.46 24.04 37.08
C ASP A 603 -17.80 22.84 36.39
N ASP A 604 -16.47 22.80 36.39
CA ASP A 604 -15.67 21.71 35.80
C ASP A 604 -15.93 20.38 36.52
N SER A 605 -15.90 19.26 35.78
CA SER A 605 -16.15 17.92 36.35
C SER A 605 -15.12 16.88 35.89
N SER A 606 -14.43 16.26 36.84
CA SER A 606 -13.51 15.12 36.58
C SER A 606 -14.22 13.77 36.40
N ILE A 607 -15.56 13.76 36.35
CA ILE A 607 -16.39 12.57 36.06
C ILE A 607 -17.55 12.90 35.08
N PRO A 608 -18.04 11.92 34.28
CA PRO A 608 -19.14 12.12 33.33
C PRO A 608 -20.50 12.49 33.95
N VAL A 609 -20.87 13.77 33.81
CA VAL A 609 -22.22 14.30 34.13
C VAL A 609 -23.17 14.11 32.94
N VAL A 610 -24.48 14.13 33.20
CA VAL A 610 -25.52 13.92 32.17
C VAL A 610 -25.94 15.27 31.57
N VAL A 611 -26.10 15.33 30.24
CA VAL A 611 -26.61 16.54 29.57
C VAL A 611 -28.09 16.73 29.89
N SER A 612 -28.44 17.91 30.41
CA SER A 612 -29.79 18.22 30.88
C SER A 612 -30.77 18.45 29.72
N GLY A 613 -31.87 17.67 29.71
CA GLY A 613 -32.98 17.86 28.77
C GLY A 613 -32.78 17.31 27.35
N LEU A 614 -31.63 16.71 27.05
CA LEU A 614 -31.37 16.02 25.78
C LEU A 614 -31.93 14.59 25.79
N GLY A 615 -32.39 14.08 24.65
CA GLY A 615 -32.81 12.68 24.51
C GLY A 615 -33.01 12.26 23.06
N GLY A 616 -32.72 11.00 22.76
CA GLY A 616 -32.79 10.46 21.40
C GLY A 616 -31.69 11.00 20.46
N ALA A 617 -30.51 11.30 21.01
CA ALA A 617 -29.34 11.63 20.20
C ALA A 617 -28.84 10.40 19.43
N VAL A 618 -28.44 10.61 18.18
CA VAL A 618 -27.89 9.57 17.27
C VAL A 618 -26.49 9.90 16.77
N ALA A 619 -26.04 11.15 16.90
CA ALA A 619 -24.64 11.52 16.76
C ALA A 619 -24.30 12.72 17.65
N ILE A 620 -23.04 12.85 18.03
CA ILE A 620 -22.51 13.97 18.81
C ILE A 620 -21.17 14.46 18.24
N LYS A 621 -20.91 15.75 18.38
CA LYS A 621 -19.64 16.42 18.06
C LYS A 621 -19.38 17.53 19.09
N ALA A 622 -18.12 17.80 19.39
CA ALA A 622 -17.66 18.96 20.13
C ALA A 622 -16.75 19.84 19.25
N GLY A 623 -16.76 21.14 19.50
CA GLY A 623 -15.75 22.09 19.04
C GLY A 623 -14.87 22.52 20.23
N GLU A 624 -14.20 23.67 20.12
CA GLU A 624 -13.26 24.11 21.17
C GLU A 624 -13.96 24.36 22.52
N LEU A 625 -15.11 25.07 22.49
CA LEU A 625 -15.85 25.53 23.67
C LEU A 625 -17.37 25.32 23.55
N HIS A 626 -17.82 24.48 22.62
CA HIS A 626 -19.23 24.14 22.41
C HIS A 626 -19.41 22.67 22.01
N THR A 627 -20.64 22.18 22.13
CA THR A 627 -21.01 20.79 21.82
C THR A 627 -22.35 20.79 21.10
N CYS A 628 -22.56 19.90 20.13
CA CYS A 628 -23.83 19.70 19.46
C CYS A 628 -24.18 18.21 19.32
N ALA A 629 -25.48 17.90 19.37
CA ALA A 629 -26.03 16.58 19.10
C ALA A 629 -27.05 16.62 17.97
N LEU A 630 -26.96 15.63 17.08
CA LEU A 630 -27.99 15.30 16.09
C LEU A 630 -28.98 14.33 16.73
N LEU A 631 -30.27 14.65 16.66
CA LEU A 631 -31.36 13.82 17.18
C LEU A 631 -31.95 12.95 16.08
N GLY A 632 -32.50 11.78 16.45
CA GLY A 632 -33.05 10.79 15.50
C GLY A 632 -34.26 11.25 14.67
N ASN A 633 -34.77 12.46 14.88
CA ASN A 633 -35.79 13.13 14.07
C ASN A 633 -35.18 14.10 13.02
N GLY A 634 -33.85 14.17 12.91
CA GLY A 634 -33.14 15.06 11.98
C GLY A 634 -33.07 16.52 12.42
N THR A 635 -33.27 16.84 13.70
CA THR A 635 -32.98 18.17 14.27
C THR A 635 -31.67 18.18 15.06
N VAL A 636 -31.05 19.35 15.19
CA VAL A 636 -29.77 19.53 15.91
C VAL A 636 -29.99 20.44 17.12
N GLN A 637 -29.36 20.12 18.23
CA GLN A 637 -29.27 20.99 19.41
C GLN A 637 -27.79 21.22 19.78
N CYS A 638 -27.47 22.43 20.23
CA CYS A 638 -26.11 22.84 20.60
C CYS A 638 -26.08 23.53 21.96
N TRP A 639 -24.95 23.50 22.67
CA TRP A 639 -24.73 24.19 23.94
C TRP A 639 -23.25 24.57 24.15
N GLY A 640 -22.97 25.40 25.15
CA GLY A 640 -21.67 25.99 25.43
C GLY A 640 -21.54 27.45 24.98
N PHE A 641 -20.33 27.83 24.57
CA PHE A 641 -19.97 29.18 24.15
C PHE A 641 -20.64 29.60 22.82
N ASN A 642 -20.88 30.90 22.61
CA ASN A 642 -21.67 31.37 21.45
C ASN A 642 -21.31 32.76 20.87
N SER A 643 -20.17 33.38 21.20
CA SER A 643 -19.83 34.76 20.75
C SER A 643 -20.02 35.04 19.26
N ASN A 644 -19.78 34.04 18.42
CA ASN A 644 -19.85 34.09 16.95
C ASN A 644 -21.12 33.42 16.38
N GLY A 645 -22.06 33.00 17.23
CA GLY A 645 -23.30 32.33 16.82
C GLY A 645 -23.16 30.83 16.52
N ARG A 646 -22.09 30.17 17.00
CA ARG A 646 -21.79 28.74 16.78
C ARG A 646 -22.86 27.76 17.27
N LEU A 647 -23.79 28.19 18.12
CA LEU A 647 -24.99 27.42 18.53
C LEU A 647 -26.13 27.49 17.50
N GLY A 648 -26.07 28.39 16.52
CA GLY A 648 -26.99 28.45 15.38
C GLY A 648 -28.44 28.82 15.72
N ASN A 649 -28.69 29.32 16.94
CA ASN A 649 -30.02 29.56 17.49
C ASN A 649 -30.60 30.97 17.22
N GLY A 650 -29.97 31.74 16.33
CA GLY A 650 -30.31 33.14 16.04
C GLY A 650 -29.75 34.15 17.06
N SER A 651 -28.86 33.74 17.95
CA SER A 651 -28.22 34.61 18.96
C SER A 651 -26.72 34.38 19.07
N ASN A 652 -26.03 35.27 19.77
CA ASN A 652 -24.61 35.16 20.15
C ASN A 652 -24.40 34.93 21.67
N THR A 653 -25.47 34.58 22.42
CA THR A 653 -25.41 34.31 23.86
C THR A 653 -25.20 32.82 24.13
N GLY A 654 -24.27 32.47 25.02
CA GLY A 654 -23.99 31.09 25.41
C GLY A 654 -25.13 30.42 26.19
N SER A 655 -25.07 29.10 26.34
CA SER A 655 -26.08 28.32 27.07
C SER A 655 -25.46 27.10 27.75
N SER A 656 -25.69 26.92 29.06
CA SER A 656 -25.29 25.72 29.82
C SER A 656 -26.24 24.52 29.63
N VAL A 657 -27.25 24.66 28.76
CA VAL A 657 -28.17 23.58 28.36
C VAL A 657 -28.38 23.56 26.84
N PRO A 658 -28.73 22.41 26.24
CA PRO A 658 -29.04 22.29 24.80
C PRO A 658 -30.11 23.29 24.33
N VAL A 659 -29.81 24.00 23.23
CA VAL A 659 -30.74 24.87 22.51
C VAL A 659 -30.88 24.42 21.05
N PRO A 660 -32.09 24.45 20.45
CA PRO A 660 -32.27 24.06 19.04
C PRO A 660 -31.57 24.99 18.06
N VAL A 661 -30.97 24.42 17.02
CA VAL A 661 -30.46 25.16 15.86
C VAL A 661 -31.65 25.70 15.04
N ALA A 662 -31.65 26.99 14.74
CA ALA A 662 -32.77 27.68 14.13
C ALA A 662 -32.95 27.30 12.65
N GLY A 663 -34.14 26.82 12.27
CA GLY A 663 -34.49 26.55 10.87
C GLY A 663 -33.77 25.37 10.23
N LEU A 664 -33.17 24.47 11.02
CA LEU A 664 -32.51 23.26 10.55
C LEU A 664 -33.37 22.02 10.82
N SER A 665 -33.64 21.22 9.79
CA SER A 665 -34.43 19.99 9.88
C SER A 665 -34.08 19.02 8.75
N GLY A 666 -34.14 17.72 9.02
CA GLY A 666 -33.72 16.69 8.07
C GLY A 666 -32.20 16.59 7.93
N ALA A 667 -31.45 16.97 8.96
CA ALA A 667 -30.01 16.77 9.01
C ALA A 667 -29.67 15.28 9.11
N THR A 668 -28.63 14.84 8.38
CA THR A 668 -28.14 13.46 8.33
C THR A 668 -26.73 13.32 8.91
N ALA A 669 -25.92 14.38 8.85
CA ALA A 669 -24.59 14.46 9.46
C ALA A 669 -24.35 15.85 10.05
N ILE A 670 -23.48 15.93 11.07
CA ILE A 670 -22.99 17.18 11.67
C ILE A 670 -21.47 17.16 11.84
N ALA A 671 -20.83 18.31 11.63
CA ALA A 671 -19.41 18.54 11.90
C ALA A 671 -19.23 19.89 12.60
N LEU A 672 -18.28 19.96 13.54
CA LEU A 672 -17.94 21.17 14.29
C LEU A 672 -16.45 21.44 14.10
N GLY A 673 -16.12 22.68 13.76
CA GLY A 673 -14.76 23.19 13.84
C GLY A 673 -14.52 23.89 15.18
N ARG A 674 -13.45 24.68 15.27
CA ARG A 674 -13.10 25.46 16.48
C ARG A 674 -14.24 26.39 16.92
N ASP A 675 -14.65 27.27 16.03
CA ASP A 675 -15.65 28.33 16.24
C ASP A 675 -16.88 28.20 15.32
N THR A 676 -17.01 27.05 14.66
CA THR A 676 -17.93 26.79 13.55
C THR A 676 -18.68 25.48 13.71
N SER A 677 -19.81 25.38 13.04
CA SER A 677 -20.71 24.23 13.07
C SER A 677 -21.38 24.08 11.69
N CYS A 678 -21.45 22.85 11.17
CA CYS A 678 -22.01 22.53 9.86
C CYS A 678 -22.87 21.26 9.92
N ALA A 679 -23.77 21.12 8.94
CA ALA A 679 -24.61 19.94 8.76
C ALA A 679 -24.85 19.60 7.28
N VAL A 680 -24.95 18.31 6.96
CA VAL A 680 -25.55 17.82 5.69
C VAL A 680 -27.03 17.56 5.93
N LEU A 681 -27.85 17.91 4.94
CA LEU A 681 -29.28 17.65 4.92
C LEU A 681 -29.61 16.49 3.97
N ALA A 682 -30.72 15.79 4.22
CA ALA A 682 -31.16 14.61 3.44
C ALA A 682 -31.45 14.85 1.94
N ASN A 683 -31.42 16.10 1.49
CA ASN A 683 -31.48 16.49 0.07
C ASN A 683 -30.09 16.63 -0.59
N GLY A 684 -29.01 16.36 0.16
CA GLY A 684 -27.62 16.49 -0.29
C GLY A 684 -27.09 17.93 -0.36
N THR A 685 -27.70 18.90 0.35
CA THR A 685 -27.10 20.24 0.53
C THR A 685 -26.43 20.35 1.91
N ALA A 686 -25.43 21.24 2.01
CA ALA A 686 -24.75 21.55 3.26
C ALA A 686 -25.15 22.93 3.79
N ARG A 687 -25.15 23.09 5.11
CA ARG A 687 -25.36 24.38 5.80
C ARG A 687 -24.38 24.57 6.95
N CYS A 688 -23.89 25.78 7.13
CA CYS A 688 -22.87 26.13 8.13
C CYS A 688 -23.22 27.42 8.90
N TRP A 689 -22.76 27.53 10.15
CA TRP A 689 -22.94 28.67 11.05
C TRP A 689 -21.77 28.81 12.04
N GLY A 690 -21.70 29.95 12.74
CA GLY A 690 -20.57 30.33 13.59
C GLY A 690 -19.67 31.38 12.93
N ALA A 691 -18.37 31.33 13.26
CA ALA A 691 -17.37 32.28 12.77
C ALA A 691 -17.10 32.15 11.25
N ASN A 692 -16.88 33.27 10.57
CA ASN A 692 -16.69 33.27 9.11
C ASN A 692 -15.57 34.21 8.61
N LEU A 693 -14.73 34.79 9.49
CA LEU A 693 -13.72 35.77 9.09
C LEU A 693 -12.75 35.29 7.99
N TRP A 694 -12.45 33.99 7.96
CA TRP A 694 -11.64 33.30 6.94
C TRP A 694 -12.49 32.52 5.93
N ALA A 695 -13.75 32.93 5.75
CA ALA A 695 -14.75 32.33 4.87
C ALA A 695 -15.11 30.85 5.16
N GLN A 696 -14.92 30.42 6.41
CA GLN A 696 -15.11 29.04 6.90
C GLN A 696 -16.50 28.43 6.62
N LEU A 697 -17.52 29.25 6.31
CA LEU A 697 -18.89 28.79 6.09
C LEU A 697 -19.22 28.55 4.60
N GLY A 698 -18.35 28.95 3.67
CA GLY A 698 -18.49 28.66 2.23
C GLY A 698 -19.73 29.28 1.58
N ASP A 699 -20.27 30.33 2.20
CA ASP A 699 -21.53 30.98 1.83
C ASP A 699 -21.34 32.18 0.88
N GLY A 700 -20.15 32.29 0.28
CA GLY A 700 -19.75 33.43 -0.55
C GLY A 700 -19.41 34.70 0.25
N THR A 701 -19.33 34.64 1.59
CA THR A 701 -19.04 35.79 2.45
C THR A 701 -17.97 35.49 3.50
N THR A 702 -17.55 36.54 4.23
CA THR A 702 -16.65 36.45 5.40
C THR A 702 -17.34 36.94 6.69
N VAL A 703 -18.68 36.89 6.74
CA VAL A 703 -19.48 37.43 7.86
C VAL A 703 -20.07 36.32 8.71
N ASP A 704 -19.84 36.38 10.03
CA ASP A 704 -20.35 35.42 11.02
C ASP A 704 -21.87 35.19 10.89
N ARG A 705 -22.30 33.95 11.12
CA ARG A 705 -23.70 33.54 10.94
C ARG A 705 -24.26 32.94 12.22
N TRP A 706 -25.23 33.61 12.82
CA TRP A 706 -25.89 33.14 14.05
C TRP A 706 -27.03 32.13 13.81
N SER A 707 -27.31 31.82 12.53
CA SER A 707 -28.23 30.79 12.06
C SER A 707 -27.62 30.11 10.82
N PRO A 708 -27.97 28.84 10.49
CA PRO A 708 -27.44 28.11 9.35
C PRO A 708 -27.58 28.85 8.00
N ALA A 709 -26.44 29.24 7.41
CA ALA A 709 -26.33 29.69 6.04
C ALA A 709 -26.12 28.50 5.08
N GLU A 710 -26.37 28.69 3.79
CA GLU A 710 -26.25 27.64 2.77
C GLU A 710 -24.88 27.67 2.10
N VAL A 711 -24.21 26.51 2.01
CA VAL A 711 -22.87 26.41 1.40
C VAL A 711 -22.99 26.41 -0.12
N SER A 712 -22.32 27.35 -0.78
CA SER A 712 -22.52 27.65 -2.20
C SER A 712 -22.10 26.49 -3.11
N GLY A 713 -23.01 25.97 -3.94
CA GLY A 713 -22.67 24.97 -4.95
C GLY A 713 -22.29 23.58 -4.41
N ILE A 714 -22.70 23.25 -3.19
CA ILE A 714 -22.73 21.89 -2.65
C ILE A 714 -24.07 21.24 -2.97
N THR A 715 -24.04 20.18 -3.78
CA THR A 715 -25.20 19.35 -4.12
C THR A 715 -24.79 17.87 -4.13
N ASN A 716 -25.71 16.98 -3.73
CA ASN A 716 -25.43 15.55 -3.56
C ASN A 716 -24.29 15.26 -2.55
N ALA A 717 -24.19 16.04 -1.48
CA ALA A 717 -23.29 15.74 -0.37
C ALA A 717 -23.78 14.52 0.44
N THR A 718 -22.85 13.64 0.82
CA THR A 718 -23.09 12.48 1.70
C THR A 718 -22.48 12.66 3.09
N GLY A 719 -21.41 13.45 3.21
CA GLY A 719 -20.70 13.71 4.47
C GLY A 719 -20.14 15.13 4.55
N ILE A 720 -19.79 15.58 5.75
CA ILE A 720 -19.15 16.88 6.01
C ILE A 720 -18.12 16.77 7.13
N ALA A 721 -16.99 17.46 6.97
CA ALA A 721 -15.93 17.63 7.94
C ALA A 721 -15.67 19.12 8.17
N SER A 722 -15.05 19.48 9.29
CA SER A 722 -14.76 20.87 9.66
C SER A 722 -13.50 20.93 10.52
N GLY A 723 -12.52 21.71 10.07
CA GLY A 723 -11.22 21.88 10.73
C GLY A 723 -11.15 23.14 11.57
N PHE A 724 -9.95 23.70 11.70
CA PHE A 724 -9.70 24.90 12.51
C PHE A 724 -10.23 26.18 11.84
N LEU A 725 -10.07 26.31 10.51
CA LEU A 725 -10.41 27.50 9.71
C LEU A 725 -11.08 27.20 8.35
N HIS A 726 -11.57 25.98 8.13
CA HIS A 726 -12.16 25.54 6.88
C HIS A 726 -13.18 24.40 7.11
N ALA A 727 -13.91 24.01 6.08
CA ALA A 727 -14.72 22.80 6.07
C ALA A 727 -14.75 22.13 4.68
N CYS A 728 -15.11 20.85 4.66
CA CYS A 728 -15.09 19.98 3.48
C CYS A 728 -16.38 19.16 3.38
N ALA A 729 -16.94 18.99 2.19
CA ALA A 729 -18.09 18.12 1.94
C ALA A 729 -17.72 16.97 0.99
N LEU A 730 -18.03 15.74 1.38
CA LEU A 730 -18.01 14.57 0.50
C LEU A 730 -19.21 14.61 -0.41
N LEU A 731 -19.00 14.47 -1.72
CA LEU A 731 -20.07 14.32 -2.70
C LEU A 731 -20.24 12.84 -3.08
N GLY A 732 -21.46 12.41 -3.36
CA GLY A 732 -21.80 11.00 -3.64
C GLY A 732 -21.24 10.41 -4.94
N ASN A 733 -20.30 11.09 -5.60
CA ASN A 733 -19.43 10.57 -6.66
C ASN A 733 -18.01 10.24 -6.15
N GLY A 734 -17.75 10.39 -4.85
CA GLY A 734 -16.45 10.24 -4.20
C GLY A 734 -15.57 11.50 -4.22
N THR A 735 -15.90 12.57 -4.95
CA THR A 735 -15.08 13.80 -4.90
C THR A 735 -15.42 14.65 -3.68
N ALA A 736 -14.43 15.29 -3.07
CA ALA A 736 -14.65 16.30 -2.05
C ALA A 736 -14.58 17.73 -2.62
N LYS A 737 -15.29 18.66 -1.99
CA LYS A 737 -15.07 20.10 -2.14
C LYS A 737 -14.85 20.74 -0.77
N CYS A 738 -13.94 21.70 -0.68
CA CYS A 738 -13.56 22.35 0.57
C CYS A 738 -13.49 23.88 0.44
N TRP A 739 -13.64 24.60 1.55
CA TRP A 739 -13.72 26.07 1.61
C TRP A 739 -13.21 26.61 2.95
N GLY A 740 -12.69 27.84 2.97
CA GLY A 740 -12.04 28.44 4.14
C GLY A 740 -10.57 28.82 3.88
N ALA A 741 -9.75 28.87 4.94
CA ALA A 741 -8.33 29.27 4.86
C ALA A 741 -7.45 28.29 4.05
N ILE A 742 -6.49 28.84 3.30
CA ILE A 742 -5.59 28.09 2.39
C ILE A 742 -4.20 27.81 3.00
N GLU A 743 -3.87 28.42 4.17
CA GLU A 743 -2.62 28.15 4.89
C GLU A 743 -2.37 26.64 5.11
N TYR A 744 -1.10 26.24 5.02
CA TYR A 744 -0.62 24.85 5.07
C TYR A 744 -1.07 23.91 3.92
N GLY A 745 -1.85 24.40 2.95
CA GLY A 745 -2.09 23.71 1.67
C GLY A 745 -3.27 22.74 1.62
N ALA A 746 -4.11 22.72 2.66
CA ALA A 746 -5.28 21.83 2.80
C ALA A 746 -6.28 21.89 1.61
N LEU A 747 -6.29 22.99 0.85
CA LEU A 747 -7.25 23.26 -0.23
C LEU A 747 -6.68 23.11 -1.65
N GLY A 748 -5.47 22.57 -1.81
CA GLY A 748 -4.95 22.09 -3.11
C GLY A 748 -4.77 23.15 -4.22
N SER A 749 -4.78 24.44 -3.91
CA SER A 749 -4.62 25.52 -4.90
C SER A 749 -3.74 26.67 -4.38
N TYR A 750 -3.07 27.37 -5.30
CA TYR A 750 -2.00 28.33 -5.01
C TYR A 750 -2.40 29.81 -5.27
N ALA A 751 -3.70 30.15 -5.17
CA ALA A 751 -4.26 31.34 -5.82
C ALA A 751 -4.60 32.54 -4.90
N GLU A 752 -5.17 32.30 -3.71
CA GLU A 752 -5.56 33.34 -2.72
C GLU A 752 -5.35 32.78 -1.29
N ASP A 753 -5.47 33.62 -0.25
CA ASP A 753 -5.22 33.22 1.15
C ASP A 753 -6.38 32.44 1.81
N TRP A 754 -7.60 32.55 1.27
CA TRP A 754 -8.78 31.78 1.67
C TRP A 754 -9.82 31.73 0.54
N SER A 755 -10.60 30.66 0.43
CA SER A 755 -11.69 30.55 -0.55
C SER A 755 -13.08 30.71 0.10
N THR A 756 -13.86 31.69 -0.40
CA THR A 756 -15.25 31.93 0.02
C THR A 756 -16.27 30.97 -0.58
N SER A 757 -15.85 30.14 -1.55
CA SER A 757 -16.69 29.16 -2.22
C SER A 757 -16.00 27.78 -2.25
N PRO A 758 -16.75 26.67 -2.19
CA PRO A 758 -16.19 25.32 -2.27
C PRO A 758 -15.42 25.03 -3.56
N VAL A 759 -14.10 24.89 -3.43
CA VAL A 759 -13.20 24.45 -4.50
C VAL A 759 -13.09 22.92 -4.53
N PRO A 760 -12.93 22.27 -5.69
CA PRO A 760 -12.62 20.84 -5.76
C PRO A 760 -11.23 20.55 -5.18
N VAL A 761 -11.06 19.43 -4.49
CA VAL A 761 -9.74 18.92 -4.13
C VAL A 761 -9.24 18.00 -5.25
N GLU A 762 -8.08 18.31 -5.84
CA GLU A 762 -7.49 17.52 -6.92
C GLU A 762 -6.74 16.28 -6.37
N GLY A 763 -7.43 15.14 -6.28
CA GLY A 763 -6.76 13.86 -5.99
C GLY A 763 -7.66 12.71 -5.55
N SER A 764 -8.17 11.93 -6.51
CA SER A 764 -8.85 10.62 -6.31
C SER A 764 -10.20 10.67 -5.52
N PRO A 765 -11.00 9.59 -5.49
CA PRO A 765 -12.27 9.57 -4.77
C PRO A 765 -12.08 9.22 -3.28
N PHE A 766 -12.48 10.16 -2.43
CA PHE A 766 -12.67 10.03 -1.00
C PHE A 766 -13.72 8.95 -0.68
N THR A 767 -13.48 8.15 0.36
CA THR A 767 -14.45 7.16 0.86
C THR A 767 -15.12 7.65 2.15
N ASP A 768 -16.26 7.06 2.47
CA ASP A 768 -17.16 7.46 3.57
C ASP A 768 -16.47 7.51 4.95
N HIS A 769 -15.37 6.77 5.12
CA HIS A 769 -14.57 6.71 6.35
C HIS A 769 -13.98 8.05 6.78
N LEU A 770 -13.65 8.95 5.83
CA LEU A 770 -13.14 10.30 6.13
C LEU A 770 -14.23 11.23 6.72
N PHE A 771 -15.50 10.83 6.68
CA PHE A 771 -16.63 11.64 7.11
C PHE A 771 -17.47 10.99 8.23
N GLY A 772 -17.14 9.74 8.61
CA GLY A 772 -17.62 9.08 9.81
C GLY A 772 -16.79 9.36 11.08
N GLY A 773 -15.50 9.69 10.91
CA GLY A 773 -14.59 10.10 11.98
C GLY A 773 -14.80 11.53 12.47
N GLY A 774 -14.09 11.93 13.52
CA GLY A 774 -14.08 13.31 14.03
C GLY A 774 -12.76 14.02 13.68
N PHE A 775 -12.88 15.28 13.25
CA PHE A 775 -11.81 16.19 12.82
C PHE A 775 -10.98 15.69 11.62
N ASP A 776 -10.91 16.54 10.60
CA ASP A 776 -9.94 16.45 9.49
C ASP A 776 -9.58 17.91 9.10
N PRO A 777 -8.28 18.26 9.01
CA PRO A 777 -7.79 19.61 8.66
C PRO A 777 -7.30 19.74 7.19
#